data_AF-A0A089HMY9-F1
#
_entry.id   AF-A0A089HMY9-F1
#
_cell.length_a   1.000
_cell.length_b   1.000
_cell.length_c   1.000
_cell.angle_alpha   90.00
_cell.angle_beta   90.00
_cell.angle_gamma   90.00
#
_symmetry.space_group_name_H-M   'P 1'
#
loop_
_entity.id
_entity.type
_entity.pdbx_description
1 polymer ?
#
loop_
_entity_poly.entity_id
_entity_poly.type
_entity_poly.pdbx_seq_one_letter_code
_entity_poly.pdbx_strand_id
1 'polypeptide(L)'
;MAMDRTRVAVEIYGTSYRLVGSSIEYMKQVAQYVDEHMRTISKSHNRLDTPRIAVLAAVHMAEQAIQAQDLKNELNVLTGERSSLRTEVARLLEAQRQHQEELERVVSEARQESSRLFTEAEEERKRHQEAEELERRMHEELLQKAEETAAAVRQGLEEELKRRELEQQDLRERHERDLAESRDSNLRELGQAEALRLKQVDELTAAHRLELDELRASHMAELTEVKARLAQELAETKAALSRELSETKSMMTREREEAVSALNKELSGERELLQRELAKNKDLRQTLGNQEHRHKQSTQEFEKQIGEQRGTISQLQAKLRAEEAGLKTEREARSALQNQHNEALLREQQLEGELQAAASLGDLLQQELAELRQVYELSKSQAEELRKSYGETSEDLARTRDELARITAEHAEWKAAAGKRQEEIAELEISLLEAEEKLEAVKGELHGLRGETEGLSASLKRERALRQEAESAGEALKVKETELETAHVSLRERYEELIVQYDEVLQEGERQQERCRLLEEEAEQTSHRLEELSEAGREAAAAAELQREQLSEAQNYGESWKASYEELKQAQQRWAETETKLREEIDLWQQEAEEGERVRDSLSQERSDALQKLGEVGESYELVQGQLRLLQAEFELRHSELERVTQEHQKLQAEYAKLQNEYNEWIQLIEQDS
;
A
#
# COMPACT_ATOMS: atom_id res chain seq x y z
N MET A 1 46.59 -113.60 -69.52
CA MET A 1 45.77 -114.36 -70.49
C MET A 1 46.69 -114.78 -71.63
N ALA A 2 46.80 -116.09 -71.88
CA ALA A 2 47.62 -116.63 -72.98
C ALA A 2 46.93 -116.29 -74.31
N MET A 3 47.48 -115.34 -75.07
CA MET A 3 46.96 -115.01 -76.40
C MET A 3 47.35 -116.12 -77.37
N ASP A 4 46.36 -116.82 -77.91
CA ASP A 4 46.54 -117.86 -78.92
C ASP A 4 47.24 -117.26 -80.15
N ARG A 5 48.51 -117.61 -80.29
CA ARG A 5 49.39 -117.16 -81.36
C ARG A 5 48.95 -117.81 -82.67
N THR A 6 48.04 -117.14 -83.36
CA THR A 6 47.47 -117.63 -84.61
C THR A 6 48.39 -117.26 -85.77
N ARG A 7 48.68 -118.22 -86.67
CA ARG A 7 49.51 -117.97 -87.85
C ARG A 7 48.62 -117.46 -88.97
N VAL A 8 48.88 -116.24 -89.45
CA VAL A 8 48.11 -115.60 -90.51
C VAL A 8 49.03 -115.35 -91.69
N ALA A 9 48.61 -115.78 -92.88
CA ALA A 9 49.29 -115.41 -94.12
C ALA A 9 48.81 -114.03 -94.55
N VAL A 10 49.73 -113.08 -94.68
CA VAL A 10 49.47 -111.71 -95.12
C VAL A 10 50.43 -111.34 -96.25
N GLU A 11 50.01 -110.44 -97.12
CA GLU A 11 50.83 -109.97 -98.24
C GLU A 11 51.34 -108.55 -97.92
N ILE A 12 52.65 -108.37 -97.95
CA ILE A 12 53.30 -107.07 -97.71
C ILE A 12 54.26 -106.83 -98.86
N TYR A 13 54.05 -105.73 -99.58
CA TYR A 13 54.86 -105.26 -100.70
C TYR A 13 55.13 -106.34 -101.76
N GLY A 14 54.07 -107.05 -102.16
CA GLY A 14 54.09 -108.11 -103.18
C GLY A 14 54.72 -109.44 -102.73
N THR A 15 55.08 -109.58 -101.46
CA THR A 15 55.61 -110.82 -100.89
C THR A 15 54.66 -111.36 -99.81
N SER A 16 54.31 -112.64 -99.90
CA SER A 16 53.46 -113.30 -98.90
C SER A 16 54.28 -113.79 -97.70
N TYR A 17 53.98 -113.25 -96.52
CA TYR A 17 54.62 -113.64 -95.25
C TYR A 17 53.62 -114.37 -94.34
N ARG A 18 54.09 -115.36 -93.57
CA ARG A 18 53.32 -115.99 -92.49
C ARG A 18 53.73 -115.36 -91.16
N LEU A 19 52.90 -114.46 -90.65
CA LEU A 19 53.12 -113.80 -89.37
C LEU A 19 52.36 -114.51 -88.25
N VAL A 20 52.90 -114.41 -87.04
CA VAL A 20 52.26 -114.90 -85.84
C VAL A 20 51.77 -113.70 -85.05
N GLY A 21 50.48 -113.65 -84.75
CA GLY A 21 49.93 -112.53 -83.99
C GLY A 21 48.66 -112.87 -83.23
N SER A 22 48.20 -111.90 -82.44
CA SER A 22 47.17 -112.09 -81.42
C SER A 22 45.74 -112.10 -81.97
N SER A 23 45.48 -111.39 -83.08
CA SER A 23 44.16 -111.33 -83.72
C SER A 23 44.32 -111.24 -85.24
N ILE A 24 43.48 -111.98 -85.99
CA ILE A 24 43.58 -112.07 -87.45
C ILE A 24 43.25 -110.72 -88.10
N GLU A 25 42.14 -110.05 -87.72
CA GLU A 25 41.81 -108.70 -88.21
C GLU A 25 42.91 -107.69 -87.89
N TYR A 26 43.37 -107.65 -86.63
CA TYR A 26 44.37 -106.68 -86.21
C TYR A 26 45.69 -106.86 -86.96
N MET A 27 46.12 -108.11 -87.15
CA MET A 27 47.34 -108.39 -87.92
C MET A 27 47.18 -108.07 -89.41
N LYS A 28 46.00 -108.27 -90.01
CA LYS A 28 45.71 -107.81 -91.37
C LYS A 28 45.76 -106.29 -91.48
N GLN A 29 45.19 -105.57 -90.51
CA GLN A 29 45.25 -104.10 -90.44
C GLN A 29 46.68 -103.59 -90.29
N VAL A 30 47.47 -104.20 -89.40
CA VAL A 30 48.90 -103.87 -89.23
C VAL A 30 49.68 -104.16 -90.51
N ALA A 31 49.43 -105.31 -91.15
CA ALA A 31 50.09 -105.65 -92.41
C ALA A 31 49.71 -104.68 -93.54
N GLN A 32 48.44 -104.29 -93.63
CA GLN A 32 47.97 -103.28 -94.58
C GLN A 32 48.59 -101.91 -94.31
N TYR A 33 48.70 -101.53 -93.03
CA TYR A 33 49.35 -100.30 -92.60
C TYR A 33 50.83 -100.27 -92.99
N VAL A 34 51.55 -101.38 -92.74
CA VAL A 34 52.96 -101.54 -93.16
C VAL A 34 53.07 -101.49 -94.68
N ASP A 35 52.19 -102.17 -95.42
CA ASP A 35 52.19 -102.16 -96.90
C ASP A 35 51.95 -100.75 -97.46
N GLU A 36 51.01 -100.01 -96.90
CA GLU A 36 50.71 -98.62 -97.29
C GLU A 36 51.89 -97.68 -97.01
N HIS A 37 52.55 -97.82 -95.86
CA HIS A 37 53.76 -97.06 -95.54
C HIS A 37 54.94 -97.41 -96.44
N MET A 38 55.16 -98.71 -96.70
CA MET A 38 56.18 -99.15 -97.64
C MET A 38 55.92 -98.65 -99.06
N ARG A 39 54.66 -98.66 -99.54
CA ARG A 39 54.28 -98.08 -100.85
C ARG A 39 54.40 -96.55 -100.88
N THR A 40 54.11 -95.86 -99.79
CA THR A 40 54.21 -94.39 -99.71
C THR A 40 55.68 -93.95 -99.72
N ILE A 41 56.53 -94.67 -99.00
CA ILE A 41 57.97 -94.45 -98.99
C ILE A 41 58.58 -94.83 -100.35
N SER A 42 58.13 -95.91 -100.98
CA SER A 42 58.63 -96.29 -102.31
C SER A 42 58.28 -95.25 -103.38
N LYS A 43 57.07 -94.67 -103.33
CA LYS A 43 56.67 -93.56 -104.22
C LYS A 43 57.57 -92.34 -104.07
N SER A 44 57.93 -91.98 -102.84
CA SER A 44 58.79 -90.81 -102.57
C SER A 44 60.28 -91.09 -102.82
N HIS A 45 60.73 -92.35 -102.68
CA HIS A 45 62.13 -92.74 -102.78
C HIS A 45 62.34 -93.92 -103.74
N ASN A 46 62.14 -93.66 -105.03
CA ASN A 46 62.06 -94.68 -106.10
C ASN A 46 63.40 -95.37 -106.48
N ARG A 47 64.52 -94.97 -105.85
CA ARG A 47 65.87 -95.53 -106.08
C ARG A 47 66.34 -96.48 -104.97
N LEU A 48 65.51 -96.72 -103.95
CA LEU A 48 65.85 -97.60 -102.84
C LEU A 48 65.37 -99.03 -103.10
N ASP A 49 66.17 -99.99 -102.66
CA ASP A 49 65.84 -101.40 -102.66
C ASP A 49 64.79 -101.73 -101.58
N THR A 50 64.00 -102.78 -101.81
CA THR A 50 62.91 -103.22 -100.93
C THR A 50 63.31 -103.34 -99.44
N PRO A 51 64.51 -103.84 -99.06
CA PRO A 51 64.94 -103.87 -97.67
C PRO A 51 65.08 -102.49 -97.03
N ARG A 52 65.61 -101.48 -97.74
CA ARG A 52 65.76 -100.13 -97.20
C ARG A 52 64.43 -99.41 -97.04
N ILE A 53 63.49 -99.65 -97.96
CA ILE A 53 62.10 -99.14 -97.87
C ILE A 53 61.41 -99.71 -96.63
N ALA A 54 61.56 -101.02 -96.36
CA ALA A 54 61.00 -101.67 -95.18
C ALA A 54 61.56 -101.09 -93.88
N VAL A 55 62.88 -100.83 -93.82
CA VAL A 55 63.52 -100.24 -92.64
C VAL A 55 63.02 -98.81 -92.40
N LEU A 56 62.92 -97.98 -93.44
CA LEU A 56 62.42 -96.61 -93.27
C LEU A 56 60.93 -96.59 -92.85
N ALA A 57 60.11 -97.51 -93.39
CA ALA A 57 58.74 -97.70 -92.95
C ALA A 57 58.67 -98.08 -91.47
N ALA A 58 59.53 -99.01 -91.02
CA ALA A 58 59.61 -99.39 -89.62
C ALA A 58 60.05 -98.23 -88.71
N VAL A 59 60.99 -97.39 -89.15
CA VAL A 59 61.44 -96.20 -88.41
C VAL A 59 60.33 -95.17 -88.29
N HIS A 60 59.63 -94.83 -89.36
CA HIS A 60 58.50 -93.89 -89.31
C HIS A 60 57.36 -94.41 -88.41
N MET A 61 57.07 -95.71 -88.47
CA MET A 61 56.08 -96.32 -87.59
C MET A 61 56.51 -96.31 -86.11
N ALA A 62 57.80 -96.53 -85.85
CA ALA A 62 58.35 -96.43 -84.50
C ALA A 62 58.30 -95.00 -83.97
N GLU A 63 58.59 -94.00 -84.79
CA GLU A 63 58.48 -92.58 -84.43
C GLU A 63 57.04 -92.20 -84.07
N GLN A 64 56.06 -92.61 -84.87
CA GLN A 64 54.64 -92.37 -84.58
C GLN A 64 54.18 -93.06 -83.29
N ALA A 65 54.68 -94.26 -83.00
CA ALA A 65 54.38 -94.96 -81.76
C ALA A 65 54.96 -94.24 -80.54
N ILE A 66 56.18 -93.68 -80.66
CA ILE A 66 56.81 -92.86 -79.61
C ILE A 66 55.98 -91.59 -79.36
N GLN A 67 55.63 -90.83 -80.42
CA GLN A 67 54.80 -89.62 -80.28
C GLN A 67 53.43 -89.90 -79.65
N ALA A 68 52.77 -91.00 -80.03
CA ALA A 68 51.51 -91.41 -79.43
C ALA A 68 51.66 -91.79 -77.94
N GLN A 69 52.81 -92.35 -77.55
CA GLN A 69 53.10 -92.69 -76.17
C GLN A 69 53.39 -91.43 -75.33
N ASP A 70 54.07 -90.44 -75.89
CA ASP A 70 54.33 -89.16 -75.22
C ASP A 70 53.02 -88.39 -74.98
N LEU A 71 52.13 -88.28 -75.97
CA LEU A 71 50.81 -87.67 -75.82
C LEU A 71 49.95 -88.40 -74.77
N LYS A 72 50.04 -89.72 -74.70
CA LYS A 72 49.35 -90.51 -73.68
C LYS A 72 49.90 -90.22 -72.28
N ASN A 73 51.21 -90.06 -72.14
CA ASN A 73 51.84 -89.71 -70.88
C ASN A 73 51.42 -88.30 -70.44
N GLU A 74 51.41 -87.32 -71.34
CA GLU A 74 50.90 -85.96 -71.06
C GLU A 74 49.43 -85.98 -70.62
N LEU A 75 48.57 -86.74 -71.31
CA LEU A 75 47.17 -86.88 -70.93
C LEU A 75 47.00 -87.51 -69.53
N ASN A 76 47.85 -88.48 -69.18
CA ASN A 76 47.85 -89.09 -67.85
C ASN A 76 48.29 -88.10 -66.75
N VAL A 77 49.27 -87.24 -67.03
CA VAL A 77 49.70 -86.19 -66.09
C VAL A 77 48.59 -85.16 -65.90
N LEU A 78 48.01 -84.65 -66.98
CA LEU A 78 46.93 -83.66 -66.93
C LEU A 78 45.66 -84.21 -66.25
N THR A 79 45.35 -85.50 -66.44
CA THR A 79 44.24 -86.14 -65.73
C THR A 79 44.54 -86.31 -64.24
N GLY A 80 45.80 -86.59 -63.88
CA GLY A 80 46.28 -86.59 -62.50
C GLY A 80 46.15 -85.22 -61.83
N GLU A 81 46.66 -84.16 -62.47
CA GLU A 81 46.55 -82.78 -61.98
C GLU A 81 45.10 -82.31 -61.87
N ARG A 82 44.25 -82.65 -62.84
CA ARG A 82 42.82 -82.35 -62.78
C ARG A 82 42.14 -83.10 -61.63
N SER A 83 42.60 -84.31 -61.29
CA SER A 83 42.07 -85.06 -60.14
C SER A 83 42.49 -84.43 -58.81
N SER A 84 43.75 -83.98 -58.68
CA SER A 84 44.23 -83.32 -57.46
C SER A 84 43.61 -81.94 -57.26
N LEU A 85 43.43 -81.16 -58.33
CA LEU A 85 42.72 -79.87 -58.26
C LEU A 85 41.25 -80.06 -57.89
N ARG A 86 40.60 -81.12 -58.38
CA ARG A 86 39.21 -81.43 -57.99
C ARG A 86 39.10 -81.78 -56.51
N THR A 87 40.04 -82.55 -55.98
CA THR A 87 40.05 -82.85 -54.54
C THR A 87 40.31 -81.61 -53.70
N GLU A 88 41.19 -80.71 -54.15
CA GLU A 88 41.48 -79.48 -53.41
C GLU A 88 40.29 -78.49 -53.44
N VAL A 89 39.63 -78.34 -54.59
CA VAL A 89 38.39 -77.53 -54.69
C VAL A 89 37.29 -78.10 -53.80
N ALA A 90 37.12 -79.44 -53.76
CA ALA A 90 36.15 -80.06 -52.86
C ALA A 90 36.46 -79.76 -51.39
N ARG A 91 37.74 -79.87 -51.00
CA ARG A 91 38.18 -79.54 -49.64
C ARG A 91 37.92 -78.08 -49.26
N LEU A 92 38.21 -77.14 -50.16
CA LEU A 92 37.98 -75.71 -49.92
C LEU A 92 36.49 -75.38 -49.78
N LEU A 93 35.63 -75.99 -50.60
CA LEU A 93 34.18 -75.81 -50.48
C LEU A 93 33.64 -76.36 -49.16
N GLU A 94 34.17 -77.49 -48.70
CA GLU A 94 33.76 -78.08 -47.42
C GLU A 94 34.22 -77.23 -46.23
N ALA A 95 35.44 -76.68 -46.28
CA ALA A 95 35.91 -75.72 -45.28
C ALA A 95 35.08 -74.43 -45.27
N GLN A 96 34.71 -73.90 -46.44
CA GLN A 96 33.84 -72.73 -46.55
C GLN A 96 32.45 -72.99 -45.94
N ARG A 97 31.89 -74.19 -46.19
CA ARG A 97 30.61 -74.60 -45.63
C ARG A 97 30.65 -74.71 -44.12
N GLN A 98 31.70 -75.34 -43.56
CA GLN A 98 31.88 -75.41 -42.11
C GLN A 98 31.94 -74.03 -41.48
N HIS A 99 32.68 -73.10 -42.10
CA HIS A 99 32.75 -71.74 -41.61
C HIS A 99 31.41 -71.00 -41.68
N GLN A 100 30.60 -71.25 -42.71
CA GLN A 100 29.24 -70.70 -42.79
C GLN A 100 28.33 -71.26 -41.69
N GLU A 101 28.39 -72.57 -41.43
CA GLU A 101 27.61 -73.21 -40.36
C GLU A 101 28.04 -72.71 -38.97
N GLU A 102 29.33 -72.44 -38.74
CA GLU A 102 29.85 -71.84 -37.50
C GLU A 102 29.34 -70.40 -37.31
N LEU A 103 29.39 -69.57 -38.36
CA LEU A 103 28.87 -68.20 -38.31
C LEU A 103 27.37 -68.18 -38.02
N GLU A 104 26.59 -69.07 -38.65
CA GLU A 104 25.15 -69.19 -38.41
C GLU A 104 24.84 -69.58 -36.96
N ARG A 105 25.63 -70.49 -36.36
CA ARG A 105 25.49 -70.86 -34.95
C ARG A 105 25.76 -69.69 -34.02
N VAL A 106 26.87 -68.99 -34.19
CA VAL A 106 27.23 -67.82 -33.38
C VAL A 106 26.16 -66.72 -33.49
N VAL A 107 25.64 -66.49 -34.69
CA VAL A 107 24.54 -65.51 -34.90
C VAL A 107 23.26 -65.97 -34.22
N SER A 108 22.95 -67.28 -34.22
CA SER A 108 21.75 -67.79 -33.56
C SER A 108 21.84 -67.70 -32.03
N GLU A 109 23.01 -67.97 -31.46
CA GLU A 109 23.29 -67.85 -30.02
C GLU A 109 23.21 -66.38 -29.58
N ALA A 110 23.88 -65.48 -30.31
CA ALA A 110 23.82 -64.04 -30.04
C ALA A 110 22.39 -63.47 -30.15
N ARG A 111 21.57 -63.96 -31.08
CA ARG A 111 20.14 -63.59 -31.19
C ARG A 111 19.33 -64.08 -29.99
N GLN A 112 19.59 -65.29 -29.52
CA GLN A 112 18.91 -65.82 -28.35
C GLN A 112 19.28 -65.04 -27.09
N GLU A 113 20.57 -64.76 -26.89
CA GLU A 113 21.03 -63.91 -25.78
C GLU A 113 20.40 -62.51 -25.84
N SER A 114 20.40 -61.88 -27.02
CA SER A 114 19.76 -60.57 -27.19
C SER A 114 18.25 -60.61 -26.89
N SER A 115 17.54 -61.68 -27.30
CA SER A 115 16.13 -61.83 -26.97
C SER A 115 15.87 -62.01 -25.47
N ARG A 116 16.74 -62.74 -24.76
CA ARG A 116 16.64 -62.94 -23.31
C ARG A 116 16.89 -61.64 -22.55
N LEU A 117 17.96 -60.93 -22.90
CA LEU A 117 18.29 -59.63 -22.31
C LEU A 117 17.17 -58.61 -22.58
N PHE A 118 16.55 -58.65 -23.76
CA PHE A 118 15.41 -57.81 -24.07
C PHE A 118 14.19 -58.13 -23.20
N THR A 119 13.86 -59.43 -23.02
CA THR A 119 12.74 -59.82 -22.16
C THR A 119 12.99 -59.47 -20.69
N GLU A 120 14.20 -59.67 -20.19
CA GLU A 120 14.59 -59.30 -18.82
C GLU A 120 14.52 -57.77 -18.63
N ALA A 121 15.00 -56.99 -19.59
CA ALA A 121 14.91 -55.53 -19.56
C ALA A 121 13.47 -55.02 -19.63
N GLU A 122 12.58 -55.68 -20.38
CA GLU A 122 11.15 -55.34 -20.41
C GLU A 122 10.45 -55.68 -19.08
N GLU A 123 10.80 -56.79 -18.44
CA GLU A 123 10.26 -57.16 -17.12
C GLU A 123 10.70 -56.19 -16.02
N GLU A 124 11.97 -55.78 -16.00
CA GLU A 124 12.48 -54.77 -15.06
C GLU A 124 11.81 -53.41 -15.28
N ARG A 125 11.58 -53.00 -16.53
CA ARG A 125 10.83 -51.77 -16.84
C ARG A 125 9.40 -51.82 -16.31
N LYS A 126 8.72 -52.96 -16.42
CA LYS A 126 7.37 -53.13 -15.88
C LYS A 126 7.37 -53.05 -14.35
N ARG A 127 8.33 -53.68 -13.68
CA ARG A 127 8.49 -53.58 -12.21
C ARG A 127 8.71 -52.14 -11.77
N HIS A 128 9.55 -51.38 -12.47
CA HIS A 128 9.72 -49.96 -12.21
C HIS A 128 8.44 -49.14 -12.38
N GLN A 129 7.69 -49.39 -13.47
CA GLN A 129 6.40 -48.71 -13.69
C GLN A 129 5.38 -49.04 -12.60
N GLU A 130 5.28 -50.30 -12.21
CA GLU A 130 4.39 -50.74 -11.12
C GLU A 130 4.81 -50.12 -9.77
N ALA A 131 6.11 -49.99 -9.49
CA ALA A 131 6.62 -49.31 -8.31
C ALA A 131 6.29 -47.81 -8.32
N GLU A 132 6.51 -47.11 -9.43
CA GLU A 132 6.13 -45.70 -9.60
C GLU A 132 4.61 -45.48 -9.44
N GLU A 133 3.79 -46.39 -9.97
CA GLU A 133 2.34 -46.33 -9.78
C GLU A 133 1.91 -46.53 -8.33
N LEU A 134 2.57 -47.44 -7.60
CA LEU A 134 2.33 -47.65 -6.17
C LEU A 134 2.74 -46.43 -5.35
N GLU A 135 3.89 -45.83 -5.64
CA GLU A 135 4.34 -44.61 -4.98
C GLU A 135 3.38 -43.44 -5.23
N ARG A 136 2.89 -43.28 -6.46
CA ARG A 136 1.87 -42.27 -6.78
C ARG A 136 0.58 -42.49 -6.00
N ARG A 137 0.09 -43.73 -5.91
CA ARG A 137 -1.11 -44.06 -5.12
C ARG A 137 -0.90 -43.78 -3.64
N MET A 138 0.23 -44.17 -3.08
CA MET A 138 0.57 -43.88 -1.68
C MET A 138 0.67 -42.37 -1.44
N HIS A 139 1.23 -41.62 -2.38
CA HIS A 139 1.30 -40.16 -2.31
C HIS A 139 -0.10 -39.52 -2.38
N GLU A 140 -0.95 -39.98 -3.30
CA GLU A 140 -2.35 -39.52 -3.40
C GLU A 140 -3.14 -39.80 -2.11
N GLU A 141 -2.98 -40.98 -1.51
CA GLU A 141 -3.63 -41.31 -0.23
C GLU A 141 -3.12 -40.46 0.94
N LEU A 142 -1.81 -40.17 0.98
CA LEU A 142 -1.23 -39.29 1.99
C LEU A 142 -1.74 -37.85 1.81
N LEU A 143 -1.88 -37.40 0.57
CA LEU A 143 -2.39 -36.07 0.25
C LEU A 143 -3.87 -35.94 0.65
N GLN A 144 -4.70 -36.94 0.38
CA GLN A 144 -6.09 -36.98 0.84
C GLN A 144 -6.20 -36.92 2.37
N LYS A 145 -5.38 -37.70 3.10
CA LYS A 145 -5.35 -37.65 4.56
C LYS A 145 -4.90 -36.28 5.09
N ALA A 146 -3.93 -35.65 4.43
CA ALA A 146 -3.49 -34.30 4.76
C ALA A 146 -4.60 -33.27 4.50
N GLU A 147 -5.35 -33.40 3.40
CA GLU A 147 -6.49 -32.54 3.08
C GLU A 147 -7.65 -32.71 4.08
N GLU A 148 -7.96 -33.93 4.48
CA GLU A 148 -8.99 -34.24 5.49
C GLU A 148 -8.63 -33.68 6.86
N THR A 149 -7.38 -33.86 7.30
CA THR A 149 -6.90 -33.29 8.57
C THR A 149 -6.88 -31.77 8.52
N ALA A 150 -6.43 -31.17 7.42
CA ALA A 150 -6.49 -29.72 7.23
C ALA A 150 -7.94 -29.20 7.18
N ALA A 151 -8.87 -29.93 6.57
CA ALA A 151 -10.29 -29.58 6.56
C ALA A 151 -10.90 -29.65 7.96
N ALA A 152 -10.57 -30.67 8.75
CA ALA A 152 -11.01 -30.80 10.14
C ALA A 152 -10.49 -29.65 11.02
N VAL A 153 -9.21 -29.27 10.86
CA VAL A 153 -8.63 -28.11 11.57
C VAL A 153 -9.33 -26.81 11.16
N ARG A 154 -9.58 -26.60 9.87
CA ARG A 154 -10.32 -25.42 9.37
C ARG A 154 -11.73 -25.34 9.98
N GLN A 155 -12.45 -26.46 10.02
CA GLN A 155 -13.78 -26.51 10.65
C GLN A 155 -13.71 -26.19 12.14
N GLY A 156 -12.73 -26.73 12.86
CA GLY A 156 -12.51 -26.39 14.28
C GLY A 156 -12.27 -24.89 14.50
N LEU A 157 -11.41 -24.27 13.68
CA LEU A 157 -11.15 -22.84 13.74
C LEU A 157 -12.38 -21.99 13.38
N GLU A 158 -13.18 -22.41 12.40
CA GLU A 158 -14.43 -21.72 12.06
C GLU A 158 -15.45 -21.77 13.22
N GLU A 159 -15.55 -22.90 13.92
CA GLU A 159 -16.40 -23.02 15.11
C GLU A 159 -15.91 -22.15 16.26
N GLU A 160 -14.59 -22.10 16.51
CA GLU A 160 -14.00 -21.22 17.52
C GLU A 160 -14.19 -19.75 17.19
N LEU A 161 -14.06 -19.36 15.91
CA LEU A 161 -14.35 -18.00 15.45
C LEU A 161 -15.81 -17.63 15.68
N LYS A 162 -16.76 -18.50 15.30
CA LYS A 162 -18.20 -18.27 15.56
C LYS A 162 -18.50 -18.13 17.05
N ARG A 163 -17.85 -18.93 17.91
CA ARG A 163 -17.98 -18.80 19.38
C ARG A 163 -17.46 -17.44 19.86
N ARG A 164 -16.29 -17.01 19.41
CA ARG A 164 -15.73 -15.70 19.77
C ARG A 164 -16.57 -14.53 19.25
N GLU A 165 -17.14 -14.65 18.05
CA GLU A 165 -18.06 -13.64 17.50
C GLU A 165 -19.31 -13.50 18.34
N LEU A 166 -19.91 -14.61 18.78
CA LEU A 166 -21.05 -14.60 19.70
C LEU A 166 -20.68 -14.00 21.06
N GLU A 167 -19.53 -14.37 21.63
CA GLU A 167 -19.05 -13.78 22.89
C GLU A 167 -18.84 -12.26 22.77
N GLN A 168 -18.29 -11.78 21.65
CA GLN A 168 -18.13 -10.35 21.38
C GLN A 168 -19.46 -9.64 21.21
N GLN A 169 -20.44 -10.27 20.55
CA GLN A 169 -21.80 -9.73 20.44
C GLN A 169 -22.46 -9.63 21.82
N ASP A 170 -22.40 -10.68 22.64
CA ASP A 170 -22.94 -10.67 24.00
C ASP A 170 -22.29 -9.58 24.87
N LEU A 171 -20.98 -9.38 24.77
CA LEU A 171 -20.27 -8.32 25.48
C LEU A 171 -20.71 -6.94 25.01
N ARG A 172 -20.87 -6.73 23.70
CA ARG A 172 -21.37 -5.46 23.14
C ARG A 172 -22.79 -5.16 23.64
N GLU A 173 -23.68 -6.16 23.60
CA GLU A 173 -25.03 -5.99 24.12
C GLU A 173 -25.06 -5.67 25.61
N ARG A 174 -24.18 -6.30 26.41
CA ARG A 174 -24.04 -5.97 27.84
C ARG A 174 -23.57 -4.53 28.03
N HIS A 175 -22.53 -4.11 27.32
CA HIS A 175 -22.04 -2.73 27.40
C HIS A 175 -23.09 -1.71 26.96
N GLU A 176 -23.86 -2.00 25.90
CA GLU A 176 -24.96 -1.13 25.47
C GLU A 176 -26.07 -1.03 26.51
N ARG A 177 -26.42 -2.15 27.18
CA ARG A 177 -27.37 -2.16 28.30
C ARG A 177 -26.85 -1.33 29.46
N ASP A 178 -25.59 -1.51 29.88
CA ASP A 178 -24.98 -0.75 30.97
C ASP A 178 -24.94 0.76 30.67
N LEU A 179 -24.61 1.13 29.44
CA LEU A 179 -24.63 2.53 28.98
C LEU A 179 -26.05 3.09 28.96
N ALA A 180 -27.05 2.32 28.54
CA ALA A 180 -28.44 2.72 28.57
C ALA A 180 -28.95 2.92 30.00
N GLU A 181 -28.63 2.00 30.92
CA GLU A 181 -28.98 2.13 32.34
C GLU A 181 -28.34 3.35 32.99
N SER A 182 -27.06 3.61 32.69
CA SER A 182 -26.36 4.82 33.16
C SER A 182 -26.99 6.10 32.59
N ARG A 183 -27.33 6.13 31.30
CA ARG A 183 -28.05 7.26 30.67
C ARG A 183 -29.42 7.49 31.33
N ASP A 184 -30.19 6.44 31.56
CA ASP A 184 -31.49 6.52 32.23
C ASP A 184 -31.36 7.00 33.67
N SER A 185 -30.31 6.56 34.40
CA SER A 185 -30.01 7.06 35.75
C SER A 185 -29.70 8.56 35.72
N ASN A 186 -28.82 9.00 34.82
CA ASN A 186 -28.45 10.41 34.68
C ASN A 186 -29.65 11.28 34.28
N LEU A 187 -30.51 10.80 33.38
CA LEU A 187 -31.74 11.50 33.01
C LEU A 187 -32.70 11.64 34.19
N ARG A 188 -32.82 10.60 35.03
CA ARG A 188 -33.64 10.68 36.26
C ARG A 188 -33.05 11.67 37.27
N GLU A 189 -31.73 11.67 37.46
CA GLU A 189 -31.06 12.63 38.35
C GLU A 189 -31.22 14.07 37.86
N LEU A 190 -31.05 14.29 36.55
CA LEU A 190 -31.25 15.60 35.93
C LEU A 190 -32.70 16.06 36.08
N GLY A 191 -33.68 15.18 35.84
CA GLY A 191 -35.09 15.48 36.04
C GLY A 191 -35.44 15.79 37.51
N GLN A 192 -34.83 15.10 38.47
CA GLN A 192 -34.97 15.41 39.90
C GLN A 192 -34.35 16.77 40.24
N ALA A 193 -33.17 17.09 39.70
CA ALA A 193 -32.50 18.36 39.92
C ALA A 193 -33.28 19.54 39.31
N GLU A 194 -33.83 19.37 38.10
CA GLU A 194 -34.71 20.35 37.46
C GLU A 194 -35.99 20.57 38.26
N ALA A 195 -36.62 19.51 38.76
CA ALA A 195 -37.81 19.63 39.60
C ALA A 195 -37.53 20.36 40.93
N LEU A 196 -36.35 20.13 41.54
CA LEU A 196 -35.93 20.86 42.73
C LEU A 196 -35.66 22.35 42.42
N ARG A 197 -34.97 22.65 41.32
CA ARG A 197 -34.74 24.02 40.87
C ARG A 197 -36.04 24.75 40.58
N LEU A 198 -37.01 24.09 39.94
CA LEU A 198 -38.32 24.68 39.67
C LEU A 198 -39.05 25.02 40.98
N LYS A 199 -39.05 24.11 41.95
CA LYS A 199 -39.61 24.38 43.29
C LYS A 199 -38.93 25.57 43.97
N GLN A 200 -37.60 25.68 43.90
CA GLN A 200 -36.85 26.80 44.47
C GLN A 200 -37.22 28.13 43.79
N VAL A 201 -37.37 28.14 42.46
CA VAL A 201 -37.81 29.32 41.71
C VAL A 201 -39.24 29.70 42.10
N ASP A 202 -40.14 28.73 42.21
CA ASP A 202 -41.52 28.97 42.65
C ASP A 202 -41.58 29.52 44.07
N GLU A 203 -40.74 29.02 44.99
CA GLU A 203 -40.63 29.53 46.36
C GLU A 203 -40.07 30.97 46.40
N LEU A 204 -39.01 31.26 45.63
CA LEU A 204 -38.42 32.60 45.55
C LEU A 204 -39.36 33.60 44.89
N THR A 205 -40.07 33.20 43.82
CA THR A 205 -41.06 34.07 43.18
C THR A 205 -42.26 34.34 44.08
N ALA A 206 -42.70 33.36 44.87
CA ALA A 206 -43.71 33.55 45.91
C ALA A 206 -43.22 34.49 47.02
N ALA A 207 -41.98 34.35 47.47
CA ALA A 207 -41.37 35.23 48.48
C ALA A 207 -41.28 36.68 47.98
N HIS A 208 -40.71 36.91 46.78
CA HIS A 208 -40.65 38.24 46.19
C HIS A 208 -42.04 38.86 45.97
N ARG A 209 -43.05 38.03 45.64
CA ARG A 209 -44.43 38.52 45.50
C ARG A 209 -44.98 39.01 46.84
N LEU A 210 -44.73 38.27 47.92
CA LEU A 210 -45.11 38.70 49.27
C LEU A 210 -44.39 40.00 49.67
N GLU A 211 -43.08 40.09 49.44
CA GLU A 211 -42.31 41.31 49.71
C GLU A 211 -42.82 42.52 48.92
N LEU A 212 -43.17 42.34 47.64
CA LEU A 212 -43.76 43.39 46.82
C LEU A 212 -45.13 43.82 47.34
N ASP A 213 -45.96 42.88 47.79
CA ASP A 213 -47.27 43.18 48.34
C ASP A 213 -47.16 43.87 49.72
N GLU A 214 -46.17 43.51 50.55
CA GLU A 214 -45.84 44.21 51.80
C GLU A 214 -45.33 45.64 51.56
N LEU A 215 -44.42 45.83 50.60
CA LEU A 215 -43.93 47.16 50.20
C LEU A 215 -45.06 48.03 49.63
N ARG A 216 -45.96 47.44 48.82
CA ARG A 216 -47.14 48.15 48.33
C ARG A 216 -48.06 48.54 49.47
N ALA A 217 -48.26 47.66 50.45
CA ALA A 217 -49.08 47.95 51.63
C ALA A 217 -48.45 49.07 52.49
N SER A 218 -47.13 49.04 52.71
CA SER A 218 -46.43 50.10 53.45
C SER A 218 -46.51 51.45 52.73
N HIS A 219 -46.27 51.49 51.43
CA HIS A 219 -46.40 52.71 50.64
C HIS A 219 -47.84 53.23 50.61
N MET A 220 -48.84 52.36 50.55
CA MET A 220 -50.24 52.77 50.65
C MET A 220 -50.57 53.35 52.04
N ALA A 221 -50.01 52.78 53.10
CA ALA A 221 -50.13 53.32 54.45
C ALA A 221 -49.46 54.70 54.57
N GLU A 222 -48.22 54.85 54.10
CA GLU A 222 -47.51 56.14 54.07
C GLU A 222 -48.30 57.19 53.26
N LEU A 223 -48.84 56.82 52.10
CA LEU A 223 -49.58 57.73 51.25
C LEU A 223 -50.91 58.15 51.88
N THR A 224 -51.58 57.25 52.61
CA THR A 224 -52.78 57.61 53.39
C THR A 224 -52.46 58.50 54.58
N GLU A 225 -51.34 58.27 55.26
CA GLU A 225 -50.87 59.15 56.34
C GLU A 225 -50.50 60.55 55.82
N VAL A 226 -49.75 60.64 54.73
CA VAL A 226 -49.39 61.93 54.09
C VAL A 226 -50.65 62.66 53.62
N LYS A 227 -51.61 61.95 53.01
CA LYS A 227 -52.91 62.54 52.63
C LYS A 227 -53.67 63.06 53.84
N ALA A 228 -53.66 62.34 54.96
CA ALA A 228 -54.32 62.77 56.19
C ALA A 228 -53.64 64.01 56.79
N ARG A 229 -52.30 64.05 56.82
CA ARG A 229 -51.52 65.23 57.26
C ARG A 229 -51.81 66.45 56.39
N LEU A 230 -51.76 66.30 55.07
CA LEU A 230 -52.08 67.39 54.13
C LEU A 230 -53.53 67.86 54.28
N ALA A 231 -54.48 66.95 54.51
CA ALA A 231 -55.88 67.31 54.76
C ALA A 231 -56.04 68.07 56.08
N GLN A 232 -55.29 67.71 57.13
CA GLN A 232 -55.26 68.43 58.40
C GLN A 232 -54.64 69.82 58.22
N GLU A 233 -53.49 69.94 57.56
CA GLU A 233 -52.85 71.23 57.27
C GLU A 233 -53.77 72.15 56.43
N LEU A 234 -54.49 71.59 55.46
CA LEU A 234 -55.51 72.32 54.70
C LEU A 234 -56.70 72.76 55.58
N ALA A 235 -57.12 71.94 56.54
CA ALA A 235 -58.18 72.30 57.47
C ALA A 235 -57.72 73.39 58.44
N GLU A 236 -56.49 73.30 58.96
CA GLU A 236 -55.88 74.29 59.86
C GLU A 236 -55.66 75.62 59.16
N THR A 237 -55.14 75.62 57.92
CA THR A 237 -54.99 76.84 57.11
C THR A 237 -56.35 77.46 56.76
N LYS A 238 -57.36 76.64 56.42
CA LYS A 238 -58.73 77.15 56.22
C LYS A 238 -59.33 77.71 57.51
N ALA A 239 -59.07 77.09 58.66
CA ALA A 239 -59.52 77.58 59.97
C ALA A 239 -58.81 78.89 60.37
N ALA A 240 -57.51 79.00 60.10
CA ALA A 240 -56.74 80.23 60.31
C ALA A 240 -57.24 81.36 59.41
N LEU A 241 -57.39 81.10 58.11
CA LEU A 241 -57.94 82.07 57.16
C LEU A 241 -59.36 82.48 57.53
N SER A 242 -60.23 81.56 57.95
CA SER A 242 -61.59 81.91 58.39
C SER A 242 -61.62 82.68 59.70
N ARG A 243 -60.69 82.42 60.64
CA ARG A 243 -60.47 83.26 61.83
C ARG A 243 -60.02 84.66 61.44
N GLU A 244 -58.98 84.80 60.63
CA GLU A 244 -58.51 86.10 60.13
C GLU A 244 -59.63 86.85 59.38
N LEU A 245 -60.44 86.15 58.60
CA LEU A 245 -61.58 86.74 57.89
C LEU A 245 -62.70 87.15 58.86
N SER A 246 -62.91 86.40 59.95
CA SER A 246 -63.85 86.77 61.01
C SER A 246 -63.34 87.93 61.87
N GLU A 247 -62.04 87.97 62.15
CA GLU A 247 -61.38 89.03 62.91
C GLU A 247 -61.37 90.32 62.12
N THR A 248 -60.97 90.27 60.85
CA THR A 248 -61.08 91.42 59.93
C THR A 248 -62.53 91.86 59.75
N LYS A 249 -63.49 90.93 59.60
CA LYS A 249 -64.91 91.31 59.60
C LYS A 249 -65.34 91.96 60.90
N SER A 250 -64.91 91.44 62.06
CA SER A 250 -65.25 91.99 63.37
C SER A 250 -64.63 93.37 63.61
N MET A 251 -63.40 93.57 63.17
CA MET A 251 -62.69 94.85 63.17
C MET A 251 -63.40 95.83 62.25
N MET A 252 -63.74 95.43 61.04
CA MET A 252 -64.49 96.28 60.10
C MET A 252 -65.91 96.58 60.60
N THR A 253 -66.60 95.65 61.28
CA THR A 253 -67.89 95.93 61.91
C THR A 253 -67.75 96.85 63.11
N ARG A 254 -66.69 96.70 63.90
CA ARG A 254 -66.41 97.56 65.06
C ARG A 254 -66.02 98.96 64.63
N GLU A 255 -65.14 99.10 63.65
CA GLU A 255 -64.81 100.38 63.02
C GLU A 255 -66.06 101.00 62.39
N ARG A 256 -66.93 100.20 61.79
CA ARG A 256 -68.21 100.67 61.26
C ARG A 256 -69.19 101.06 62.37
N GLU A 257 -69.26 100.36 63.50
CA GLU A 257 -70.14 100.68 64.63
C GLU A 257 -69.62 101.88 65.43
N GLU A 258 -68.30 102.01 65.59
CA GLU A 258 -67.64 103.18 66.16
C GLU A 258 -67.84 104.39 65.24
N ALA A 259 -67.66 104.23 63.92
CA ALA A 259 -67.99 105.26 62.92
C ALA A 259 -69.48 105.58 62.89
N VAL A 260 -70.41 104.62 63.03
CA VAL A 260 -71.86 104.87 63.10
C VAL A 260 -72.26 105.49 64.43
N SER A 261 -71.58 105.21 65.54
CA SER A 261 -71.83 105.85 66.84
C SER A 261 -71.28 107.28 66.89
N ALA A 262 -70.12 107.51 66.27
CA ALA A 262 -69.55 108.84 66.05
C ALA A 262 -70.46 109.64 65.10
N LEU A 263 -70.87 109.04 63.98
CA LEU A 263 -71.85 109.60 63.05
C LEU A 263 -73.23 109.76 63.67
N ASN A 264 -73.68 108.98 64.66
CA ASN A 264 -74.96 109.20 65.34
C ASN A 264 -74.90 110.31 66.40
N LYS A 265 -73.74 110.50 67.04
CA LYS A 265 -73.48 111.67 67.89
C LYS A 265 -73.36 112.95 67.04
N GLU A 266 -72.64 112.86 65.93
CA GLU A 266 -72.54 113.92 64.92
C GLU A 266 -73.91 114.16 64.25
N LEU A 267 -74.70 113.15 63.87
CA LEU A 267 -76.07 113.29 63.34
C LEU A 267 -77.05 113.86 64.36
N SER A 268 -76.84 113.67 65.67
CA SER A 268 -77.69 114.32 66.69
C SER A 268 -77.37 115.81 66.84
N GLY A 269 -76.10 116.22 66.71
CA GLY A 269 -75.70 117.63 66.64
C GLY A 269 -75.93 118.26 65.27
N GLU A 270 -75.80 117.48 64.20
CA GLU A 270 -76.06 117.86 62.81
C GLU A 270 -77.55 117.84 62.50
N ARG A 271 -78.44 117.14 63.23
CA ARG A 271 -79.90 117.31 63.08
C ARG A 271 -80.40 118.64 63.68
N GLU A 272 -79.68 119.20 64.65
CA GLU A 272 -79.91 120.56 65.17
C GLU A 272 -79.25 121.64 64.28
N LEU A 273 -78.21 121.30 63.52
CA LEU A 273 -77.54 122.18 62.53
C LEU A 273 -78.07 122.02 61.09
N LEU A 274 -78.71 120.91 60.70
CA LEU A 274 -79.34 120.67 59.38
C LEU A 274 -80.66 121.42 59.22
N GLN A 275 -81.32 121.83 60.31
CA GLN A 275 -82.37 122.86 60.23
C GLN A 275 -81.81 124.25 59.87
N ARG A 276 -80.48 124.45 59.96
CA ARG A 276 -79.77 125.70 59.60
C ARG A 276 -78.91 125.56 58.33
N GLU A 277 -78.50 124.36 57.93
CA GLU A 277 -77.64 124.10 56.76
C GLU A 277 -78.39 123.58 55.52
N LEU A 278 -79.71 123.38 55.58
CA LEU A 278 -80.59 123.28 54.40
C LEU A 278 -80.63 124.58 53.54
N ALA A 279 -79.94 125.64 53.98
CA ALA A 279 -79.71 126.88 53.24
C ALA A 279 -78.32 126.97 52.57
N LYS A 280 -77.44 125.97 52.70
CA LYS A 280 -76.06 126.03 52.18
C LYS A 280 -75.67 124.82 51.33
N ASN A 281 -76.37 124.72 50.21
CA ASN A 281 -75.75 124.41 48.92
C ASN A 281 -74.94 123.11 48.82
N LYS A 282 -75.47 122.05 48.20
CA LYS A 282 -75.71 121.96 46.74
C LYS A 282 -74.45 122.15 45.86
N ASP A 283 -73.24 122.37 46.38
CA ASP A 283 -72.13 122.84 45.53
C ASP A 283 -70.77 122.12 45.51
N LEU A 284 -70.47 121.01 46.20
CA LEU A 284 -69.12 120.42 46.09
C LEU A 284 -69.08 118.90 45.87
N ARG A 285 -69.77 118.47 44.80
CA ARG A 285 -69.54 117.20 44.08
C ARG A 285 -68.46 117.35 42.98
N GLN A 286 -67.38 118.08 43.24
CA GLN A 286 -66.26 118.25 42.32
C GLN A 286 -64.94 118.22 43.10
N THR A 287 -64.30 117.04 43.18
CA THR A 287 -62.84 116.83 43.40
C THR A 287 -62.46 115.33 43.47
N LEU A 288 -63.08 114.48 42.65
CA LEU A 288 -62.71 113.07 42.46
C LEU A 288 -62.33 112.82 40.98
N GLY A 289 -61.32 113.56 40.50
CA GLY A 289 -60.82 113.45 39.11
C GLY A 289 -59.29 113.39 38.98
N ASN A 290 -58.52 113.62 40.06
CA ASN A 290 -57.06 113.77 39.98
C ASN A 290 -56.25 112.56 40.49
N GLN A 291 -56.90 111.47 40.91
CA GLN A 291 -56.22 110.26 41.42
C GLN A 291 -56.12 109.11 40.39
N GLU A 292 -56.94 109.11 39.33
CA GLU A 292 -56.95 108.02 38.34
C GLU A 292 -55.74 108.03 37.38
N HIS A 293 -55.06 109.16 37.20
CA HIS A 293 -53.95 109.25 36.24
C HIS A 293 -52.61 108.70 36.76
N ARG A 294 -52.38 108.69 38.08
CA ARG A 294 -51.12 108.20 38.68
C ARG A 294 -51.00 106.67 38.69
N HIS A 295 -52.11 105.94 38.72
CA HIS A 295 -52.09 104.48 38.75
C HIS A 295 -51.80 103.82 37.39
N LYS A 296 -51.92 104.55 36.28
CA LYS A 296 -51.63 104.02 34.93
C LYS A 296 -50.14 104.01 34.56
N GLN A 297 -49.30 104.83 35.19
CA GLN A 297 -47.87 104.90 34.88
C GLN A 297 -47.06 103.79 35.60
N SER A 298 -47.37 103.47 36.86
CA SER A 298 -46.68 102.39 37.57
C SER A 298 -46.98 100.99 37.02
N THR A 299 -48.13 100.77 36.37
CA THR A 299 -48.45 99.48 35.73
C THR A 299 -47.58 99.18 34.51
N GLN A 300 -47.13 100.20 33.77
CA GLN A 300 -46.30 100.01 32.58
C GLN A 300 -44.82 99.70 32.91
N GLU A 301 -44.33 100.12 34.08
CA GLU A 301 -42.95 99.83 34.52
C GLU A 301 -42.78 98.37 34.99
N PHE A 302 -43.78 97.80 35.68
CA PHE A 302 -43.75 96.40 36.11
C PHE A 302 -43.89 95.40 34.95
N GLU A 303 -44.64 95.73 33.90
CA GLU A 303 -44.74 94.89 32.70
C GLU A 303 -43.41 94.76 31.94
N LYS A 304 -42.58 95.82 31.98
CA LYS A 304 -41.26 95.83 31.32
C LYS A 304 -40.23 94.95 32.04
N GLN A 305 -40.24 94.97 33.38
CA GLN A 305 -39.36 94.12 34.21
C GLN A 305 -39.70 92.62 34.11
N ILE A 306 -40.98 92.26 33.95
CA ILE A 306 -41.40 90.87 33.75
C ILE A 306 -40.93 90.34 32.37
N GLY A 307 -40.87 91.19 31.35
CA GLY A 307 -40.36 90.83 30.02
C GLY A 307 -38.88 90.44 30.02
N GLU A 308 -38.03 91.19 30.74
CA GLU A 308 -36.59 90.94 30.86
C GLU A 308 -36.30 89.63 31.63
N GLN A 309 -37.03 89.37 32.71
CA GLN A 309 -36.91 88.12 33.47
C GLN A 309 -37.34 86.89 32.65
N ARG A 310 -38.40 86.99 31.83
CA ARG A 310 -38.81 85.91 30.92
C ARG A 310 -37.75 85.58 29.86
N GLY A 311 -37.04 86.60 29.36
CA GLY A 311 -35.91 86.41 28.44
C GLY A 311 -34.75 85.64 29.08
N THR A 312 -34.39 85.95 30.32
CA THR A 312 -33.32 85.26 31.06
C THR A 312 -33.67 83.80 31.38
N ILE A 313 -34.95 83.52 31.71
CA ILE A 313 -35.44 82.15 31.95
C ILE A 313 -35.38 81.31 30.67
N SER A 314 -35.75 81.89 29.51
CA SER A 314 -35.66 81.19 28.21
C SER A 314 -34.22 80.84 27.85
N GLN A 315 -33.26 81.74 28.12
CA GLN A 315 -31.83 81.47 27.90
C GLN A 315 -31.28 80.38 28.84
N LEU A 316 -31.70 80.33 30.10
CA LEU A 316 -31.31 79.27 31.03
C LEU A 316 -31.92 77.92 30.65
N GLN A 317 -33.17 77.89 30.17
CA GLN A 317 -33.80 76.68 29.65
C GLN A 317 -33.11 76.15 28.38
N ALA A 318 -32.67 77.04 27.50
CA ALA A 318 -31.89 76.64 26.31
C ALA A 318 -30.52 76.05 26.70
N LYS A 319 -29.82 76.64 27.67
CA LYS A 319 -28.56 76.09 28.21
C LYS A 319 -28.77 74.75 28.92
N LEU A 320 -29.81 74.62 29.72
CA LEU A 320 -30.14 73.36 30.40
C LEU A 320 -30.41 72.24 29.37
N ARG A 321 -31.17 72.51 28.30
CA ARG A 321 -31.41 71.53 27.24
C ARG A 321 -30.14 71.15 26.46
N ALA A 322 -29.21 72.09 26.28
CA ALA A 322 -27.93 71.80 25.63
C ALA A 322 -27.05 70.89 26.50
N GLU A 323 -26.99 71.13 27.81
CA GLU A 323 -26.27 70.27 28.78
C GLU A 323 -26.95 68.90 28.94
N GLU A 324 -28.28 68.84 28.95
CA GLU A 324 -29.03 67.57 28.96
C GLU A 324 -28.78 66.73 27.70
N ALA A 325 -28.69 67.38 26.53
CA ALA A 325 -28.29 66.74 25.30
C ALA A 325 -26.83 66.24 25.35
N GLY A 326 -25.91 67.03 25.92
CA GLY A 326 -24.52 66.64 26.14
C GLY A 326 -24.38 65.45 27.10
N LEU A 327 -25.13 65.42 28.21
CA LEU A 327 -25.15 64.28 29.13
C LEU A 327 -25.72 63.02 28.49
N LYS A 328 -26.66 63.16 27.54
CA LYS A 328 -27.21 62.03 26.81
C LYS A 328 -26.17 61.42 25.86
N THR A 329 -25.46 62.26 25.11
CA THR A 329 -24.38 61.78 24.21
C THR A 329 -23.22 61.17 24.99
N GLU A 330 -22.85 61.72 26.16
CA GLU A 330 -21.85 61.11 27.05
C GLU A 330 -22.30 59.76 27.63
N ARG A 331 -23.58 59.60 27.97
CA ARG A 331 -24.13 58.31 28.42
C ARG A 331 -24.14 57.27 27.31
N GLU A 332 -24.51 57.66 26.09
CA GLU A 332 -24.47 56.80 24.91
C GLU A 332 -23.03 56.39 24.58
N ALA A 333 -22.06 57.32 24.64
CA ALA A 333 -20.64 57.03 24.47
C ALA A 333 -20.10 56.09 25.56
N ARG A 334 -20.51 56.28 26.82
CA ARG A 334 -20.13 55.39 27.94
C ARG A 334 -20.72 53.99 27.79
N SER A 335 -21.97 53.88 27.33
CA SER A 335 -22.59 52.59 27.00
C SER A 335 -21.86 51.89 25.85
N ALA A 336 -21.48 52.62 24.81
CA ALA A 336 -20.71 52.07 23.69
C ALA A 336 -19.33 51.57 24.14
N LEU A 337 -18.61 52.35 24.96
CA LEU A 337 -17.34 51.94 25.56
C LEU A 337 -17.48 50.71 26.48
N GLN A 338 -18.56 50.63 27.26
CA GLN A 338 -18.83 49.47 28.12
C GLN A 338 -19.11 48.21 27.28
N ASN A 339 -19.85 48.34 26.17
CA ASN A 339 -20.07 47.23 25.25
C ASN A 339 -18.78 46.78 24.59
N GLN A 340 -17.94 47.71 24.12
CA GLN A 340 -16.62 47.40 23.56
C GLN A 340 -15.70 46.73 24.58
N HIS A 341 -15.74 47.16 25.85
CA HIS A 341 -14.98 46.51 26.92
C HIS A 341 -15.46 45.09 27.19
N ASN A 342 -16.78 44.87 27.22
CA ASN A 342 -17.36 43.54 27.40
C ASN A 342 -17.02 42.62 26.21
N GLU A 343 -17.04 43.13 24.98
CA GLU A 343 -16.61 42.38 23.78
C GLU A 343 -15.12 42.04 23.84
N ALA A 344 -14.27 42.96 24.29
CA ALA A 344 -12.85 42.71 24.47
C ALA A 344 -12.59 41.64 25.55
N LEU A 345 -13.32 41.69 26.67
CA LEU A 345 -13.23 40.70 27.75
C LEU A 345 -13.67 39.31 27.27
N LEU A 346 -14.73 39.23 26.46
CA LEU A 346 -15.18 37.96 25.89
C LEU A 346 -14.13 37.37 24.93
N ARG A 347 -13.47 38.22 24.13
CA ARG A 347 -12.37 37.81 23.26
C ARG A 347 -11.16 37.34 24.06
N GLU A 348 -10.82 38.01 25.16
CA GLU A 348 -9.74 37.59 26.05
C GLU A 348 -10.01 36.21 26.65
N GLN A 349 -11.23 35.96 27.13
CA GLN A 349 -11.65 34.65 27.63
C GLN A 349 -11.62 33.56 26.55
N GLN A 350 -11.99 33.88 25.31
CA GLN A 350 -11.89 32.95 24.18
C GLN A 350 -10.43 32.60 23.88
N LEU A 351 -9.54 33.60 23.84
CA LEU A 351 -8.11 33.39 23.61
C LEU A 351 -7.45 32.62 24.76
N GLU A 352 -7.85 32.85 26.01
CA GLU A 352 -7.42 32.04 27.15
C GLU A 352 -7.87 30.58 27.01
N GLY A 353 -9.09 30.33 26.54
CA GLY A 353 -9.59 29.00 26.24
C GLY A 353 -8.82 28.31 25.12
N GLU A 354 -8.52 29.03 24.02
CA GLU A 354 -7.69 28.52 22.92
C GLU A 354 -6.25 28.25 23.37
N LEU A 355 -5.69 29.09 24.25
CA LEU A 355 -4.35 28.90 24.79
C LEU A 355 -4.28 27.70 25.75
N GLN A 356 -5.31 27.47 26.56
CA GLN A 356 -5.45 26.26 27.38
C GLN A 356 -5.61 25.00 26.51
N ALA A 357 -6.41 25.07 25.44
CA ALA A 357 -6.55 23.97 24.49
C ALA A 357 -5.22 23.66 23.79
N ALA A 358 -4.49 24.68 23.34
CA ALA A 358 -3.17 24.54 22.73
C ALA A 358 -2.14 23.99 23.71
N ALA A 359 -2.18 24.40 24.99
CA ALA A 359 -1.33 23.85 26.04
C ALA A 359 -1.62 22.36 26.28
N SER A 360 -2.90 21.97 26.35
CA SER A 360 -3.30 20.57 26.51
C SER A 360 -2.89 19.68 25.33
N LEU A 361 -2.96 20.22 24.10
CA LEU A 361 -2.45 19.55 22.91
C LEU A 361 -0.92 19.41 22.96
N GLY A 362 -0.22 20.44 23.44
CA GLY A 362 1.22 20.40 23.68
C GLY A 362 1.62 19.31 24.68
N ASP A 363 0.87 19.15 25.77
CA ASP A 363 1.09 18.10 26.77
C ASP A 363 0.85 16.71 26.18
N LEU A 364 -0.20 16.53 25.37
CA LEU A 364 -0.49 15.27 24.68
C LEU A 364 0.66 14.90 23.72
N LEU A 365 1.13 15.83 22.90
CA LEU A 365 2.24 15.60 21.98
C LEU A 365 3.54 15.29 22.73
N GLN A 366 3.77 15.88 23.91
CA GLN A 366 4.90 15.53 24.75
C GLN A 366 4.80 14.11 25.31
N GLN A 367 3.59 13.66 25.67
CA GLN A 367 3.33 12.28 26.10
C GLN A 367 3.58 11.30 24.94
N GLU A 368 3.04 11.56 23.76
CA GLU A 368 3.27 10.73 22.56
C GLU A 368 4.75 10.65 22.20
N LEU A 369 5.49 11.76 22.29
CA LEU A 369 6.94 11.77 22.07
C LEU A 369 7.70 10.97 23.15
N ALA A 370 7.24 10.96 24.40
CA ALA A 370 7.83 10.18 25.47
C ALA A 370 7.58 8.67 25.26
N GLU A 371 6.36 8.29 24.87
CA GLU A 371 6.00 6.92 24.53
C GLU A 371 6.81 6.40 23.34
N LEU A 372 6.93 7.20 22.27
CA LEU A 372 7.74 6.84 21.09
C LEU A 372 9.22 6.67 21.46
N ARG A 373 9.77 7.51 22.36
CA ARG A 373 11.13 7.33 22.87
C ARG A 373 11.29 6.04 23.68
N GLN A 374 10.30 5.67 24.48
CA GLN A 374 10.32 4.42 25.24
C GLN A 374 10.29 3.20 24.31
N VAL A 375 9.44 3.22 23.29
CA VAL A 375 9.38 2.17 22.26
C VAL A 375 10.71 2.09 21.49
N TYR A 376 11.31 3.24 21.16
CA TYR A 376 12.61 3.28 20.52
C TYR A 376 13.72 2.65 21.40
N GLU A 377 13.80 3.01 22.68
CA GLU A 377 14.80 2.41 23.59
C GLU A 377 14.56 0.91 23.79
N LEU A 378 13.31 0.46 23.87
CA LEU A 378 12.98 -0.97 23.93
C LEU A 378 13.44 -1.71 22.67
N SER A 379 13.12 -1.20 21.48
CA SER A 379 13.56 -1.82 20.21
C SER A 379 15.09 -1.80 20.05
N LYS A 380 15.76 -0.75 20.52
CA LYS A 380 17.22 -0.67 20.55
C LYS A 380 17.82 -1.72 21.50
N SER A 381 17.26 -1.89 22.70
CA SER A 381 17.71 -2.91 23.65
C SER A 381 17.54 -4.34 23.10
N GLN A 382 16.42 -4.62 22.43
CA GLN A 382 16.18 -5.89 21.75
C GLN A 382 17.17 -6.13 20.61
N ALA A 383 17.50 -5.09 19.84
CA ALA A 383 18.52 -5.18 18.79
C ALA A 383 19.93 -5.42 19.37
N GLU A 384 20.26 -4.83 20.52
CA GLU A 384 21.53 -5.09 21.21
C GLU A 384 21.59 -6.51 21.79
N GLU A 385 20.49 -7.05 22.32
CA GLU A 385 20.40 -8.44 22.76
C GLU A 385 20.55 -9.43 21.60
N LEU A 386 19.86 -9.19 20.48
CA LEU A 386 20.00 -10.01 19.27
C LEU A 386 21.43 -9.99 18.71
N ARG A 387 22.10 -8.83 18.77
CA ARG A 387 23.52 -8.72 18.38
C ARG A 387 24.43 -9.52 19.30
N LYS A 388 24.16 -9.54 20.61
CA LYS A 388 24.92 -10.37 21.57
C LYS A 388 24.70 -11.85 21.31
N SER A 389 23.45 -12.29 21.17
CA SER A 389 23.16 -13.70 20.87
C SER A 389 23.76 -14.14 19.54
N TYR A 390 23.76 -13.27 18.52
CA TYR A 390 24.44 -13.53 17.25
C TYR A 390 25.97 -13.60 17.40
N GLY A 391 26.55 -12.75 18.25
CA GLY A 391 27.98 -12.82 18.58
C GLY A 391 28.34 -14.15 19.26
N GLU A 392 27.55 -14.57 20.25
CA GLU A 392 27.74 -15.84 20.96
C GLU A 392 27.62 -17.04 20.02
N THR A 393 26.60 -17.08 19.15
CA THR A 393 26.48 -18.17 18.16
C THR A 393 27.61 -18.15 17.13
N SER A 394 28.09 -16.98 16.73
CA SER A 394 29.26 -16.87 15.85
C SER A 394 30.54 -17.37 16.52
N GLU A 395 30.72 -17.13 17.82
CA GLU A 395 31.86 -17.65 18.59
C GLU A 395 31.77 -19.18 18.76
N ASP A 396 30.59 -19.71 19.05
CA ASP A 396 30.38 -21.16 19.16
C ASP A 396 30.55 -21.87 17.81
N LEU A 397 30.13 -21.26 16.70
CA LEU A 397 30.41 -21.75 15.35
C LEU A 397 31.91 -21.72 15.01
N ALA A 398 32.65 -20.72 15.49
CA ALA A 398 34.10 -20.68 15.33
C ALA A 398 34.77 -21.81 16.13
N ARG A 399 34.33 -22.05 17.37
CA ARG A 399 34.83 -23.16 18.21
C ARG A 399 34.58 -24.52 17.59
N THR A 400 33.36 -24.77 17.08
CA THR A 400 33.06 -26.05 16.43
C THR A 400 33.84 -26.24 15.14
N ARG A 401 34.08 -25.17 14.35
CA ARG A 401 35.00 -25.23 13.20
C ARG A 401 36.42 -25.57 13.61
N ASP A 402 36.94 -24.97 14.67
CA ASP A 402 38.28 -25.27 15.18
C ASP A 402 38.39 -26.71 15.72
N GLU A 403 37.34 -27.22 16.37
CA GLU A 403 37.26 -28.62 16.82
C GLU A 403 37.22 -29.59 15.64
N LEU A 404 36.44 -29.30 14.61
CA LEU A 404 36.43 -30.09 13.36
C LEU A 404 37.79 -30.04 12.65
N ALA A 405 38.45 -28.88 12.63
CA ALA A 405 39.81 -28.76 12.09
C ALA A 405 40.83 -29.60 12.90
N ARG A 406 40.67 -29.70 14.22
CA ARG A 406 41.50 -30.58 15.06
C ARG A 406 41.23 -32.05 14.78
N ILE A 407 39.97 -32.47 14.76
CA ILE A 407 39.60 -33.86 14.49
C ILE A 407 40.06 -34.30 13.09
N THR A 408 39.94 -33.43 12.09
CA THR A 408 40.42 -33.74 10.73
C THR A 408 41.95 -33.84 10.67
N ALA A 409 42.68 -33.01 11.42
CA ALA A 409 44.13 -33.14 11.55
C ALA A 409 44.54 -34.44 12.25
N GLU A 410 43.88 -34.80 13.37
CA GLU A 410 44.10 -36.07 14.07
C GLU A 410 43.81 -37.26 13.15
N HIS A 411 42.71 -37.22 12.39
CA HIS A 411 42.40 -38.27 11.41
C HIS A 411 43.46 -38.39 10.32
N ALA A 412 44.02 -37.27 9.83
CA ALA A 412 45.12 -37.28 8.89
C ALA A 412 46.40 -37.92 9.48
N GLU A 413 46.70 -37.64 10.76
CA GLU A 413 47.80 -38.28 11.48
C GLU A 413 47.59 -39.79 11.64
N TRP A 414 46.38 -40.23 12.01
CA TRP A 414 46.02 -41.65 12.09
C TRP A 414 46.13 -42.36 10.73
N LYS A 415 45.67 -41.72 9.66
CA LYS A 415 45.79 -42.24 8.29
C LYS A 415 47.24 -42.38 7.86
N ALA A 416 48.09 -41.40 8.18
CA ALA A 416 49.53 -41.46 7.91
C ALA A 416 50.22 -42.56 8.75
N ALA A 417 49.82 -42.74 10.01
CA ALA A 417 50.34 -43.81 10.86
C ALA A 417 49.93 -45.20 10.35
N ALA A 418 48.69 -45.37 9.86
CA ALA A 418 48.22 -46.59 9.24
C ALA A 418 49.01 -46.93 7.97
N GLY A 419 49.30 -45.93 7.11
CA GLY A 419 50.14 -46.10 5.93
C GLY A 419 51.54 -46.61 6.27
N LYS A 420 52.19 -46.03 7.30
CA LYS A 420 53.50 -46.51 7.78
C LYS A 420 53.46 -47.95 8.31
N ARG A 421 52.39 -48.32 9.02
CA ARG A 421 52.20 -49.71 9.48
C ARG A 421 52.01 -50.68 8.32
N GLN A 422 51.33 -50.27 7.26
CA GLN A 422 51.20 -51.07 6.05
C GLN A 422 52.54 -51.26 5.33
N GLU A 423 53.38 -50.23 5.27
CA GLU A 423 54.74 -50.33 4.75
C GLU A 423 55.60 -51.28 5.59
N GLU A 424 55.55 -51.18 6.92
CA GLU A 424 56.23 -52.11 7.84
C GLU A 424 55.75 -53.55 7.66
N ILE A 425 54.45 -53.78 7.45
CA ILE A 425 53.89 -55.11 7.17
C ILE A 425 54.43 -55.64 5.84
N ALA A 426 54.45 -54.83 4.78
CA ALA A 426 54.98 -55.23 3.48
C ALA A 426 56.49 -55.59 3.55
N GLU A 427 57.29 -54.83 4.31
CA GLU A 427 58.69 -55.16 4.56
C GLU A 427 58.84 -56.50 5.31
N LEU A 428 57.98 -56.75 6.30
CA LEU A 428 57.98 -58.01 7.03
C LEU A 428 57.56 -59.19 6.15
N GLU A 429 56.58 -59.02 5.26
CA GLU A 429 56.17 -60.03 4.27
C GLU A 429 57.30 -60.38 3.29
N ILE A 430 58.02 -59.37 2.80
CA ILE A 430 59.21 -59.59 1.96
C ILE A 430 60.29 -60.35 2.74
N SER A 431 60.53 -59.98 4.00
CA SER A 431 61.51 -60.69 4.84
C SER A 431 61.10 -62.13 5.14
N LEU A 432 59.80 -62.41 5.23
CA LEU A 432 59.25 -63.75 5.40
C LEU A 432 59.47 -64.59 4.15
N LEU A 433 59.15 -64.05 2.97
CA LEU A 433 59.40 -64.70 1.68
C LEU A 433 60.89 -65.03 1.50
N GLU A 434 61.78 -64.10 1.82
CA GLU A 434 63.22 -64.38 1.79
C GLU A 434 63.65 -65.47 2.79
N ALA A 435 62.99 -65.57 3.93
CA ALA A 435 63.24 -66.63 4.91
C ALA A 435 62.71 -67.99 4.43
N GLU A 436 61.56 -68.01 3.74
CA GLU A 436 60.98 -69.22 3.11
C GLU A 436 61.86 -69.73 1.97
N GLU A 437 62.38 -68.86 1.11
CA GLU A 437 63.32 -69.24 0.06
C GLU A 437 64.63 -69.84 0.64
N LYS A 438 65.14 -69.26 1.73
CA LYS A 438 66.30 -69.81 2.46
C LYS A 438 65.98 -71.18 3.07
N LEU A 439 64.76 -71.39 3.57
CA LEU A 439 64.33 -72.67 4.12
C LEU A 439 64.24 -73.75 3.03
N GLU A 440 63.76 -73.39 1.83
CA GLU A 440 63.72 -74.30 0.70
C GLU A 440 65.10 -74.62 0.11
N ALA A 441 66.03 -73.66 0.12
CA ALA A 441 67.42 -73.93 -0.23
C ALA A 441 68.05 -74.99 0.71
N VAL A 442 67.82 -74.88 2.02
CA VAL A 442 68.30 -75.86 3.02
C VAL A 442 67.62 -77.23 2.83
N LYS A 443 66.33 -77.27 2.48
CA LYS A 443 65.65 -78.53 2.13
C LYS A 443 66.22 -79.16 0.87
N GLY A 444 66.65 -78.35 -0.11
CA GLY A 444 67.37 -78.81 -1.31
C GLY A 444 68.74 -79.42 -0.99
N GLU A 445 69.50 -78.81 -0.09
CA GLU A 445 70.79 -79.35 0.40
C GLU A 445 70.61 -80.67 1.17
N LEU A 446 69.53 -80.80 1.95
CA LEU A 446 69.17 -82.05 2.62
C LEU A 446 68.78 -83.17 1.62
N HIS A 447 68.21 -82.82 0.47
CA HIS A 447 67.94 -83.79 -0.61
C HIS A 447 69.22 -84.22 -1.33
N GLY A 448 70.20 -83.33 -1.51
CA GLY A 448 71.52 -83.65 -2.04
C GLY A 448 72.29 -84.64 -1.14
N LEU A 449 72.26 -84.42 0.18
CA LEU A 449 72.90 -85.31 1.15
C LEU A 449 72.21 -86.69 1.25
N ARG A 450 70.90 -86.78 0.97
CA ARG A 450 70.20 -88.07 0.83
C ARG A 450 70.68 -88.87 -0.37
N GLY A 451 70.97 -88.22 -1.50
CA GLY A 451 71.50 -88.89 -2.70
C GLY A 451 72.89 -89.51 -2.49
N GLU A 452 73.72 -88.91 -1.63
CA GLU A 452 75.06 -89.43 -1.31
C GLU A 452 75.01 -90.64 -0.34
N THR A 453 73.92 -90.78 0.44
CA THR A 453 73.74 -91.93 1.34
C THR A 453 73.28 -93.22 0.65
N GLU A 454 72.72 -93.14 -0.55
CA GLU A 454 72.26 -94.32 -1.31
C GLU A 454 73.42 -95.07 -1.99
N GLY A 455 74.51 -94.38 -2.34
CA GLY A 455 75.69 -94.95 -3.01
C GLY A 455 76.57 -95.87 -2.15
N LEU A 456 76.47 -95.79 -0.81
CA LEU A 456 77.25 -96.61 0.12
C LEU A 456 76.57 -97.94 0.51
N SER A 457 75.31 -98.14 0.12
CA SER A 457 74.48 -99.29 0.48
C SER A 457 74.86 -100.61 -0.22
N ALA A 458 75.73 -100.57 -1.23
CA ALA A 458 76.13 -101.76 -2.01
C ALA A 458 77.19 -102.65 -1.31
N SER A 459 77.78 -102.22 -0.19
CA SER A 459 78.89 -102.94 0.47
C SER A 459 78.48 -103.84 1.66
N LEU A 460 77.23 -103.76 2.14
CA LEU A 460 76.80 -104.42 3.39
C LEU A 460 76.00 -105.71 3.18
N LYS A 461 76.55 -106.61 2.35
CA LYS A 461 76.21 -108.06 2.37
C LYS A 461 76.56 -108.76 3.71
N ARG A 462 76.97 -108.00 4.74
CA ARG A 462 77.27 -108.50 6.10
C ARG A 462 76.14 -108.32 7.12
N GLU A 463 75.12 -107.51 6.87
CA GLU A 463 74.03 -107.27 7.85
C GLU A 463 72.81 -108.20 7.70
N ARG A 464 73.02 -109.45 7.28
CA ARG A 464 71.94 -110.46 7.31
C ARG A 464 71.51 -110.86 8.73
N ALA A 465 72.22 -110.41 9.76
CA ALA A 465 71.90 -110.66 11.16
C ALA A 465 71.04 -109.57 11.83
N LEU A 466 70.98 -108.34 11.28
CA LEU A 466 70.14 -107.25 11.81
C LEU A 466 68.69 -107.25 11.27
N ARG A 467 68.34 -108.23 10.43
CA ARG A 467 67.00 -108.34 9.82
C ARG A 467 65.87 -108.67 10.81
N GLN A 468 66.15 -109.30 11.95
CA GLN A 468 65.13 -109.56 12.97
C GLN A 468 64.86 -108.36 13.88
N GLU A 469 65.84 -107.48 14.09
CA GLU A 469 65.62 -106.19 14.79
C GLU A 469 64.97 -105.15 13.85
N ALA A 470 65.25 -105.21 12.53
CA ALA A 470 64.65 -104.34 11.53
C ALA A 470 63.13 -104.59 11.31
N GLU A 471 62.61 -105.79 11.54
CA GLU A 471 61.17 -106.06 11.48
C GLU A 471 60.41 -105.38 12.65
N SER A 472 60.99 -105.39 13.86
CA SER A 472 60.43 -104.67 15.02
C SER A 472 60.58 -103.14 14.92
N ALA A 473 61.65 -102.64 14.30
CA ALA A 473 61.82 -101.22 14.03
C ALA A 473 60.94 -100.72 12.86
N GLY A 474 60.62 -101.59 11.88
CA GLY A 474 59.71 -101.29 10.79
C GLY A 474 58.25 -101.17 11.23
N GLU A 475 57.82 -101.98 12.22
CA GLU A 475 56.50 -101.81 12.84
C GLU A 475 56.42 -100.52 13.68
N ALA A 476 57.48 -100.17 14.42
CA ALA A 476 57.56 -98.90 15.15
C ALA A 476 57.61 -97.66 14.22
N LEU A 477 58.23 -97.78 13.04
CA LEU A 477 58.24 -96.72 12.02
C LEU A 477 56.88 -96.56 11.34
N LYS A 478 56.13 -97.65 11.08
CA LYS A 478 54.76 -97.58 10.56
C LYS A 478 53.80 -96.94 11.56
N VAL A 479 53.97 -97.23 12.86
CA VAL A 479 53.20 -96.54 13.92
C VAL A 479 53.53 -95.05 13.93
N LYS A 480 54.81 -94.66 13.85
CA LYS A 480 55.20 -93.24 13.74
C LYS A 480 54.75 -92.57 12.45
N GLU A 481 54.72 -93.30 11.34
CA GLU A 481 54.21 -92.81 10.05
C GLU A 481 52.70 -92.56 10.15
N THR A 482 51.94 -93.45 10.80
CA THR A 482 50.51 -93.23 11.09
C THR A 482 50.27 -92.10 12.11
N GLU A 483 51.17 -91.90 13.09
CA GLU A 483 51.12 -90.77 14.03
C GLU A 483 51.44 -89.44 13.31
N LEU A 484 52.35 -89.43 12.34
CA LEU A 484 52.66 -88.26 11.53
C LEU A 484 51.57 -87.97 10.49
N GLU A 485 50.95 -88.99 9.92
CA GLU A 485 49.80 -88.84 9.02
C GLU A 485 48.58 -88.30 9.79
N THR A 486 48.30 -88.83 10.98
CA THR A 486 47.23 -88.30 11.83
C THR A 486 47.54 -86.89 12.33
N ALA A 487 48.80 -86.59 12.65
CA ALA A 487 49.22 -85.22 12.96
C ALA A 487 49.08 -84.28 11.74
N HIS A 488 49.44 -84.72 10.54
CA HIS A 488 49.27 -83.94 9.31
C HIS A 488 47.81 -83.69 8.95
N VAL A 489 46.94 -84.68 9.14
CA VAL A 489 45.49 -84.51 8.98
C VAL A 489 44.96 -83.51 10.01
N SER A 490 45.34 -83.64 11.28
CA SER A 490 44.92 -82.68 12.32
C SER A 490 45.46 -81.26 12.10
N LEU A 491 46.63 -81.11 11.46
CA LEU A 491 47.20 -79.82 11.11
C LEU A 491 46.45 -79.22 9.90
N ARG A 492 46.10 -80.05 8.91
CA ARG A 492 45.25 -79.63 7.77
C ARG A 492 43.88 -79.19 8.23
N GLU A 493 43.23 -79.94 9.11
CA GLU A 493 41.94 -79.57 9.69
C GLU A 493 42.03 -78.19 10.38
N ARG A 494 43.10 -77.92 11.14
CA ARG A 494 43.32 -76.60 11.75
C ARG A 494 43.59 -75.49 10.73
N TYR A 495 44.29 -75.78 9.63
CA TYR A 495 44.48 -74.80 8.56
C TYR A 495 43.17 -74.52 7.81
N GLU A 496 42.36 -75.54 7.57
CA GLU A 496 41.04 -75.40 6.98
C GLU A 496 40.11 -74.61 7.90
N GLU A 497 40.13 -74.86 9.21
CA GLU A 497 39.42 -74.04 10.22
C GLU A 497 39.91 -72.59 10.24
N LEU A 498 41.22 -72.36 10.16
CA LEU A 498 41.78 -71.01 10.13
C LEU A 498 41.42 -70.27 8.83
N ILE A 499 41.38 -70.95 7.69
CA ILE A 499 40.93 -70.39 6.40
C ILE A 499 39.46 -69.98 6.51
N VAL A 500 38.60 -70.84 7.06
CA VAL A 500 37.18 -70.50 7.28
C VAL A 500 37.03 -69.27 8.18
N GLN A 501 37.84 -69.17 9.24
CA GLN A 501 37.84 -67.98 10.12
C GLN A 501 38.33 -66.71 9.40
N TYR A 502 39.34 -66.81 8.52
CA TYR A 502 39.78 -65.68 7.70
C TYR A 502 38.72 -65.25 6.68
N ASP A 503 38.04 -66.21 6.04
CA ASP A 503 36.95 -65.93 5.11
C ASP A 503 35.75 -65.29 5.81
N GLU A 504 35.43 -65.69 7.04
CA GLU A 504 34.39 -65.06 7.87
C GLU A 504 34.74 -63.60 8.20
N VAL A 505 35.98 -63.32 8.60
CA VAL A 505 36.44 -61.94 8.89
C VAL A 505 36.49 -61.07 7.63
N LEU A 506 36.87 -61.63 6.48
CA LEU A 506 36.81 -60.94 5.19
C LEU A 506 35.37 -60.59 4.81
N GLN A 507 34.43 -61.54 4.94
CA GLN A 507 33.01 -61.29 4.69
C GLN A 507 32.43 -60.25 5.65
N GLU A 508 32.84 -60.24 6.92
CA GLU A 508 32.43 -59.21 7.88
C GLU A 508 33.00 -57.83 7.51
N GLY A 509 34.25 -57.77 7.03
CA GLY A 509 34.87 -56.55 6.52
C GLY A 509 34.15 -56.01 5.27
N GLU A 510 33.78 -56.87 4.32
CA GLU A 510 33.00 -56.51 3.14
C GLU A 510 31.60 -56.00 3.53
N ARG A 511 30.89 -56.70 4.43
CA ARG A 511 29.59 -56.26 4.96
C ARG A 511 29.69 -54.91 5.67
N GLN A 512 30.78 -54.65 6.40
CA GLN A 512 31.00 -53.34 7.03
C GLN A 512 31.29 -52.25 6.00
N GLN A 513 32.05 -52.53 4.94
CA GLN A 513 32.26 -51.58 3.85
C GLN A 513 30.97 -51.24 3.12
N GLU A 514 30.12 -52.23 2.83
CA GLU A 514 28.81 -52.01 2.23
C GLU A 514 27.93 -51.15 3.13
N ARG A 515 27.92 -51.41 4.43
CA ARG A 515 27.17 -50.60 5.40
C ARG A 515 27.70 -49.16 5.49
N CYS A 516 29.02 -48.95 5.46
CA CYS A 516 29.60 -47.60 5.44
C CYS A 516 29.23 -46.85 4.16
N ARG A 517 29.27 -47.51 2.99
CA ARG A 517 28.82 -46.90 1.72
C ARG A 517 27.35 -46.50 1.76
N LEU A 518 26.48 -47.37 2.27
CA LEU A 518 25.06 -47.04 2.41
C LEU A 518 24.84 -45.85 3.36
N LEU A 519 25.59 -45.77 4.46
CA LEU A 519 25.54 -44.62 5.37
C LEU A 519 26.07 -43.33 4.74
N GLU A 520 27.09 -43.41 3.88
CA GLU A 520 27.60 -42.28 3.09
C GLU A 520 26.54 -41.79 2.08
N GLU A 521 25.90 -42.71 1.35
CA GLU A 521 24.81 -42.39 0.43
C GLU A 521 23.60 -41.78 1.15
N GLU A 522 23.21 -42.32 2.31
CA GLU A 522 22.17 -41.75 3.17
C GLU A 522 22.57 -40.34 3.65
N ALA A 523 23.82 -40.13 4.06
CA ALA A 523 24.32 -38.83 4.48
C ALA A 523 24.29 -37.81 3.32
N GLU A 524 24.74 -38.20 2.13
CA GLU A 524 24.67 -37.37 0.91
C GLU A 524 23.22 -37.00 0.56
N GLN A 525 22.30 -37.98 0.60
CA GLN A 525 20.87 -37.72 0.39
C GLN A 525 20.29 -36.76 1.44
N THR A 526 20.68 -36.88 2.70
CA THR A 526 20.25 -35.92 3.74
C THR A 526 20.84 -34.54 3.54
N SER A 527 22.09 -34.44 3.07
CA SER A 527 22.73 -33.16 2.71
C SER A 527 21.99 -32.48 1.57
N HIS A 528 21.68 -33.20 0.50
CA HIS A 528 20.90 -32.66 -0.62
C HIS A 528 19.50 -32.20 -0.19
N ARG A 529 18.80 -32.98 0.65
CA ARG A 529 17.51 -32.54 1.21
C ARG A 529 17.62 -31.28 2.06
N LEU A 530 18.70 -31.14 2.84
CA LEU A 530 18.94 -29.92 3.62
C LEU A 530 19.25 -28.71 2.72
N GLU A 531 20.00 -28.92 1.64
CA GLU A 531 20.27 -27.88 0.63
C GLU A 531 18.98 -27.44 -0.05
N GLU A 532 18.15 -28.36 -0.54
CA GLU A 532 16.84 -28.08 -1.13
C GLU A 532 15.92 -27.32 -0.17
N LEU A 533 15.85 -27.73 1.11
CA LEU A 533 15.09 -27.01 2.12
C LEU A 533 15.65 -25.62 2.40
N SER A 534 16.97 -25.45 2.34
CA SER A 534 17.62 -24.14 2.50
C SER A 534 17.33 -23.22 1.31
N GLU A 535 17.32 -23.75 0.09
CA GLU A 535 16.99 -23.01 -1.13
C GLU A 535 15.52 -22.62 -1.15
N ALA A 536 14.62 -23.55 -0.84
CA ALA A 536 13.19 -23.26 -0.65
C ALA A 536 12.97 -22.21 0.45
N GLY A 537 13.77 -22.25 1.53
CA GLY A 537 13.77 -21.23 2.59
C GLY A 537 14.22 -19.85 2.08
N ARG A 538 15.25 -19.78 1.25
CA ARG A 538 15.71 -18.52 0.62
C ARG A 538 14.69 -17.98 -0.37
N GLU A 539 14.08 -18.84 -1.18
CA GLU A 539 13.03 -18.45 -2.15
C GLU A 539 11.78 -17.93 -1.42
N ALA A 540 11.35 -18.60 -0.35
CA ALA A 540 10.26 -18.13 0.49
C ALA A 540 10.57 -16.78 1.15
N ALA A 541 11.81 -16.57 1.61
CA ALA A 541 12.25 -15.29 2.16
C ALA A 541 12.24 -14.18 1.09
N ALA A 542 12.78 -14.44 -0.10
CA ALA A 542 12.77 -13.51 -1.22
C ALA A 542 11.34 -13.17 -1.68
N ALA A 543 10.45 -14.16 -1.72
CA ALA A 543 9.03 -13.94 -2.01
C ALA A 543 8.36 -13.08 -0.93
N ALA A 544 8.68 -13.29 0.34
CA ALA A 544 8.15 -12.47 1.44
C ALA A 544 8.69 -11.03 1.42
N GLU A 545 9.95 -10.82 1.04
CA GLU A 545 10.53 -9.49 0.82
C GLU A 545 9.83 -8.76 -0.33
N LEU A 546 9.62 -9.43 -1.46
CA LEU A 546 8.88 -8.87 -2.59
C LEU A 546 7.44 -8.49 -2.20
N GLN A 547 6.76 -9.32 -1.40
CA GLN A 547 5.42 -8.99 -0.89
C GLN A 547 5.44 -7.77 0.05
N ARG A 548 6.48 -7.62 0.88
CA ARG A 548 6.64 -6.43 1.74
C ARG A 548 6.92 -5.18 0.91
N GLU A 549 7.73 -5.27 -0.13
CA GLU A 549 7.98 -4.17 -1.05
C GLU A 549 6.68 -3.75 -1.75
N GLN A 550 5.91 -4.70 -2.29
CA GLN A 550 4.60 -4.44 -2.90
C GLN A 550 3.61 -3.78 -1.93
N LEU A 551 3.57 -4.24 -0.67
CA LEU A 551 2.75 -3.61 0.38
C LEU A 551 3.23 -2.19 0.70
N SER A 552 4.54 -1.96 0.76
CA SER A 552 5.10 -0.63 1.01
C SER A 552 4.83 0.34 -0.15
N GLU A 553 4.93 -0.13 -1.39
CA GLU A 553 4.56 0.65 -2.58
C GLU A 553 3.08 1.00 -2.53
N ALA A 554 2.19 0.04 -2.23
CA ALA A 554 0.76 0.29 -2.08
C ALA A 554 0.44 1.28 -0.95
N GLN A 555 1.17 1.22 0.18
CA GLN A 555 1.05 2.19 1.28
C GLN A 555 1.50 3.58 0.84
N ASN A 556 2.66 3.70 0.20
CA ASN A 556 3.18 4.97 -0.33
C ASN A 556 2.24 5.57 -1.38
N TYR A 557 1.66 4.74 -2.26
CA TYR A 557 0.60 5.18 -3.17
C TYR A 557 -0.64 5.65 -2.41
N GLY A 558 -1.05 4.94 -1.36
CA GLY A 558 -2.15 5.37 -0.49
C GLY A 558 -1.90 6.70 0.22
N GLU A 559 -0.69 6.92 0.73
CA GLU A 559 -0.26 8.18 1.36
C GLU A 559 -0.21 9.33 0.37
N SER A 560 0.35 9.12 -0.83
CA SER A 560 0.36 10.15 -1.87
C SER A 560 -1.06 10.55 -2.31
N TRP A 561 -1.97 9.59 -2.45
CA TRP A 561 -3.38 9.88 -2.72
C TRP A 561 -4.06 10.63 -1.59
N LYS A 562 -3.79 10.30 -0.33
CA LYS A 562 -4.29 11.06 0.83
C LYS A 562 -3.76 12.48 0.84
N ALA A 563 -2.46 12.68 0.58
CA ALA A 563 -1.86 14.01 0.49
C ALA A 563 -2.51 14.84 -0.65
N SER A 564 -2.67 14.27 -1.85
CA SER A 564 -3.36 14.94 -2.95
C SER A 564 -4.83 15.25 -2.63
N TYR A 565 -5.52 14.37 -1.89
CA TYR A 565 -6.88 14.62 -1.43
C TYR A 565 -6.95 15.75 -0.40
N GLU A 566 -6.01 15.79 0.55
CA GLU A 566 -5.91 16.87 1.52
C GLU A 566 -5.56 18.21 0.86
N GLU A 567 -4.66 18.22 -0.11
CA GLU A 567 -4.35 19.40 -0.94
C GLU A 567 -5.58 19.89 -1.70
N LEU A 568 -6.35 18.99 -2.32
CA LEU A 568 -7.61 19.32 -2.98
C LEU A 568 -8.66 19.87 -2.00
N LYS A 569 -8.75 19.30 -0.79
CA LYS A 569 -9.66 19.76 0.25
C LYS A 569 -9.27 21.16 0.75
N GLN A 570 -7.98 21.40 0.99
CA GLN A 570 -7.47 22.72 1.34
C GLN A 570 -7.69 23.73 0.22
N ALA A 571 -7.49 23.33 -1.04
CA ALA A 571 -7.80 24.17 -2.18
C ALA A 571 -9.30 24.50 -2.22
N GLN A 572 -10.20 23.53 -2.01
CA GLN A 572 -11.63 23.77 -1.95
C GLN A 572 -12.02 24.75 -0.82
N GLN A 573 -11.40 24.64 0.35
CA GLN A 573 -11.61 25.58 1.46
C GLN A 573 -11.14 26.99 1.10
N ARG A 574 -9.94 27.13 0.53
CA ARG A 574 -9.43 28.43 0.06
C ARG A 574 -10.36 29.05 -0.98
N TRP A 575 -10.88 28.23 -1.89
CA TRP A 575 -11.84 28.69 -2.89
C TRP A 575 -13.15 29.15 -2.26
N ALA A 576 -13.68 28.40 -1.28
CA ALA A 576 -14.86 28.79 -0.53
C ALA A 576 -14.63 30.11 0.24
N GLU A 577 -13.48 30.28 0.89
CA GLU A 577 -13.11 31.54 1.57
C GLU A 577 -12.97 32.71 0.59
N THR A 578 -12.41 32.48 -0.60
CA THR A 578 -12.37 33.52 -1.64
C THR A 578 -13.75 33.83 -2.17
N GLU A 579 -14.63 32.84 -2.30
CA GLU A 579 -16.01 33.05 -2.73
C GLU A 579 -16.81 33.84 -1.69
N THR A 580 -16.63 33.56 -0.39
CA THR A 580 -17.27 34.37 0.66
C THR A 580 -16.74 35.80 0.68
N LYS A 581 -15.42 36.00 0.54
CA LYS A 581 -14.84 37.35 0.44
C LYS A 581 -15.37 38.12 -0.77
N LEU A 582 -15.44 37.47 -1.94
CA LEU A 582 -16.00 38.08 -3.13
C LEU A 582 -17.50 38.40 -2.98
N ARG A 583 -18.27 37.55 -2.26
CA ARG A 583 -19.67 37.84 -1.93
C ARG A 583 -19.79 39.04 -1.00
N GLU A 584 -18.96 39.13 0.03
CA GLU A 584 -18.90 40.29 0.93
C GLU A 584 -18.52 41.58 0.18
N GLU A 585 -17.55 41.53 -0.74
CA GLU A 585 -17.19 42.66 -1.60
C GLU A 585 -18.34 43.07 -2.52
N ILE A 586 -19.07 42.10 -3.10
CA ILE A 586 -20.26 42.38 -3.92
C ILE A 586 -21.37 43.02 -3.07
N ASP A 587 -21.62 42.52 -1.86
CA ASP A 587 -22.64 43.07 -0.96
C ASP A 587 -22.29 44.51 -0.53
N LEU A 588 -21.01 44.79 -0.27
CA LEU A 588 -20.53 46.15 -0.01
C LEU A 588 -20.74 47.07 -1.22
N TRP A 589 -20.40 46.61 -2.43
CA TRP A 589 -20.65 47.39 -3.64
C TRP A 589 -22.14 47.61 -3.90
N GLN A 590 -23.00 46.65 -3.57
CA GLN A 590 -24.45 46.82 -3.64
C GLN A 590 -24.94 47.87 -2.63
N GLN A 591 -24.44 47.85 -1.39
CA GLN A 591 -24.77 48.86 -0.39
C GLN A 591 -24.29 50.26 -0.81
N GLU A 592 -23.05 50.39 -1.29
CA GLU A 592 -22.53 51.66 -1.82
C GLU A 592 -23.34 52.15 -3.03
N ALA A 593 -23.78 51.24 -3.90
CA ALA A 593 -24.65 51.58 -5.02
C ALA A 593 -26.04 52.05 -4.55
N GLU A 594 -26.66 51.36 -3.60
CA GLU A 594 -27.94 51.75 -2.99
C GLU A 594 -27.84 53.10 -2.28
N GLU A 595 -26.77 53.34 -1.53
CA GLU A 595 -26.51 54.64 -0.90
C GLU A 595 -26.30 55.73 -1.95
N GLY A 596 -25.54 55.43 -3.01
CA GLY A 596 -25.38 56.31 -4.16
C GLY A 596 -26.70 56.63 -4.87
N GLU A 597 -27.60 55.66 -5.00
CA GLU A 597 -28.95 55.85 -5.54
C GLU A 597 -29.81 56.70 -4.60
N ARG A 598 -29.80 56.43 -3.29
CA ARG A 598 -30.51 57.25 -2.29
C ARG A 598 -30.06 58.71 -2.30
N VAL A 599 -28.75 58.94 -2.41
CA VAL A 599 -28.19 60.30 -2.52
C VAL A 599 -28.57 60.95 -3.86
N ARG A 600 -28.57 60.19 -4.96
CA ARG A 600 -29.03 60.70 -6.26
C ARG A 600 -30.51 61.08 -6.20
N ASP A 601 -31.34 60.27 -5.57
CA ASP A 601 -32.77 60.50 -5.42
C ASP A 601 -33.04 61.71 -4.52
N SER A 602 -32.34 61.85 -3.39
CA SER A 602 -32.46 63.04 -2.53
C SER A 602 -32.04 64.31 -3.25
N LEU A 603 -30.92 64.28 -3.99
CA LEU A 603 -30.49 65.41 -4.82
C LEU A 603 -31.49 65.69 -5.95
N SER A 604 -32.14 64.67 -6.51
CA SER A 604 -33.18 64.85 -7.53
C SER A 604 -34.44 65.50 -6.95
N GLN A 605 -34.83 65.13 -5.73
CA GLN A 605 -35.94 65.74 -4.99
C GLN A 605 -35.62 67.19 -4.63
N GLU A 606 -34.44 67.46 -4.07
CA GLU A 606 -33.98 68.82 -3.77
C GLU A 606 -33.94 69.68 -5.04
N ARG A 607 -33.45 69.12 -6.15
CA ARG A 607 -33.47 69.80 -7.45
C ARG A 607 -34.90 70.07 -7.93
N SER A 608 -35.83 69.13 -7.78
CA SER A 608 -37.23 69.32 -8.16
C SER A 608 -37.89 70.40 -7.32
N ASP A 609 -37.69 70.37 -6.00
CA ASP A 609 -38.20 71.38 -5.07
C ASP A 609 -37.63 72.76 -5.38
N ALA A 610 -36.33 72.83 -5.72
CA ALA A 610 -35.69 74.08 -6.12
C ALA A 610 -36.25 74.60 -7.45
N LEU A 611 -36.50 73.72 -8.43
CA LEU A 611 -37.15 74.09 -9.69
C LEU A 611 -38.60 74.55 -9.47
N GLN A 612 -39.34 73.92 -8.57
CA GLN A 612 -40.69 74.35 -8.21
C GLN A 612 -40.67 75.74 -7.56
N LYS A 613 -39.78 75.98 -6.59
CA LYS A 613 -39.60 77.31 -5.97
C LYS A 613 -39.19 78.37 -7.00
N LEU A 614 -38.31 78.03 -7.94
CA LEU A 614 -37.95 78.91 -9.06
C LEU A 614 -39.16 79.19 -9.96
N GLY A 615 -40.01 78.20 -10.21
CA GLY A 615 -41.28 78.35 -10.91
C GLY A 615 -42.23 79.31 -10.19
N GLU A 616 -42.46 79.12 -8.89
CA GLU A 616 -43.30 80.00 -8.05
C GLU A 616 -42.76 81.44 -8.03
N VAL A 617 -41.44 81.61 -7.89
CA VAL A 617 -40.80 82.92 -7.99
C VAL A 617 -40.97 83.51 -9.39
N GLY A 618 -40.83 82.70 -10.44
CA GLY A 618 -41.09 83.09 -11.83
C GLY A 618 -42.51 83.60 -12.03
N GLU A 619 -43.52 82.83 -11.59
CA GLU A 619 -44.94 83.22 -11.62
C GLU A 619 -45.19 84.51 -10.82
N SER A 620 -44.57 84.65 -9.65
CA SER A 620 -44.68 85.88 -8.84
C SER A 620 -44.04 87.08 -9.54
N TYR A 621 -42.91 86.87 -10.23
CA TYR A 621 -42.24 87.91 -11.00
C TYR A 621 -43.07 88.31 -12.22
N GLU A 622 -43.66 87.36 -12.94
CA GLU A 622 -44.59 87.61 -14.05
C GLU A 622 -45.82 88.37 -13.57
N LEU A 623 -46.38 88.01 -12.41
CA LEU A 623 -47.50 88.70 -11.81
C LEU A 623 -47.15 90.15 -11.44
N VAL A 624 -46.02 90.36 -10.75
CA VAL A 624 -45.54 91.69 -10.36
C VAL A 624 -45.22 92.52 -11.60
N GLN A 625 -44.60 91.94 -12.63
CA GLN A 625 -44.35 92.61 -13.90
C GLN A 625 -45.66 92.99 -14.60
N GLY A 626 -46.67 92.11 -14.57
CA GLY A 626 -48.02 92.39 -15.07
C GLY A 626 -48.69 93.53 -14.31
N GLN A 627 -48.61 93.53 -12.97
CA GLN A 627 -49.11 94.63 -12.12
C GLN A 627 -48.39 95.95 -12.40
N LEU A 628 -47.06 95.93 -12.60
CA LEU A 628 -46.28 97.10 -12.98
C LEU A 628 -46.70 97.65 -14.33
N ARG A 629 -46.94 96.79 -15.34
CA ARG A 629 -47.47 97.22 -16.65
C ARG A 629 -48.86 97.84 -16.52
N LEU A 630 -49.73 97.28 -15.68
CA LEU A 630 -51.06 97.85 -15.40
C LEU A 630 -50.95 99.22 -14.71
N LEU A 631 -50.11 99.34 -13.68
CA LEU A 631 -49.83 100.61 -13.00
C LEU A 631 -49.25 101.65 -13.97
N GLN A 632 -48.33 101.27 -14.85
CA GLN A 632 -47.80 102.15 -15.90
C GLN A 632 -48.92 102.62 -16.83
N ALA A 633 -49.79 101.73 -17.29
CA ALA A 633 -50.95 102.09 -18.09
C ALA A 633 -51.93 103.00 -17.34
N GLU A 634 -52.18 102.78 -16.04
CA GLU A 634 -52.99 103.65 -15.19
C GLU A 634 -52.35 105.04 -15.00
N PHE A 635 -51.03 105.09 -14.82
CA PHE A 635 -50.29 106.35 -14.73
C PHE A 635 -50.33 107.11 -16.05
N GLU A 636 -50.13 106.44 -17.18
CA GLU A 636 -50.28 107.03 -18.53
C GLU A 636 -51.70 107.57 -18.74
N LEU A 637 -52.72 106.80 -18.34
CA LEU A 637 -54.12 107.24 -18.40
C LEU A 637 -54.36 108.48 -17.54
N ARG A 638 -53.95 108.45 -16.26
CA ARG A 638 -54.07 109.61 -15.36
C ARG A 638 -53.28 110.81 -15.86
N HIS A 639 -52.10 110.59 -16.45
CA HIS A 639 -51.32 111.66 -17.04
C HIS A 639 -52.06 112.28 -18.23
N SER A 640 -52.63 111.46 -19.11
CA SER A 640 -53.45 111.93 -20.23
C SER A 640 -54.71 112.68 -19.77
N GLU A 641 -55.34 112.22 -18.68
CA GLU A 641 -56.48 112.92 -18.06
C GLU A 641 -56.05 114.25 -17.46
N LEU A 642 -54.89 114.30 -16.81
CA LEU A 642 -54.35 115.52 -16.21
C LEU A 642 -53.87 116.51 -17.29
N GLU A 643 -53.30 116.04 -18.39
CA GLU A 643 -53.04 116.82 -19.59
C GLU A 643 -54.35 117.39 -20.18
N ARG A 644 -55.41 116.57 -20.25
CA ARG A 644 -56.73 117.03 -20.70
C ARG A 644 -57.30 118.12 -19.78
N VAL A 645 -57.25 117.92 -18.47
CA VAL A 645 -57.74 118.90 -17.47
C VAL A 645 -56.87 120.17 -17.46
N THR A 646 -55.56 120.06 -17.61
CA THR A 646 -54.68 121.24 -17.71
C THR A 646 -54.92 122.01 -19.01
N GLN A 647 -55.18 121.34 -20.14
CA GLN A 647 -55.60 122.01 -21.37
C GLN A 647 -56.97 122.69 -21.20
N GLU A 648 -57.93 122.05 -20.54
CA GLU A 648 -59.23 122.67 -20.20
C GLU A 648 -59.03 123.88 -19.27
N HIS A 649 -58.17 123.77 -18.25
CA HIS A 649 -57.84 124.87 -17.35
C HIS A 649 -57.12 126.02 -18.07
N GLN A 650 -56.20 125.74 -18.98
CA GLN A 650 -55.54 126.76 -19.82
C GLN A 650 -56.55 127.46 -20.74
N LYS A 651 -57.51 126.71 -21.33
CA LYS A 651 -58.60 127.31 -22.11
C LYS A 651 -59.46 128.22 -21.23
N LEU A 652 -59.86 127.76 -20.05
CA LEU A 652 -60.61 128.55 -19.06
C LEU A 652 -59.82 129.78 -18.57
N GLN A 653 -58.51 129.66 -18.34
CA GLN A 653 -57.65 130.78 -18.00
C GLN A 653 -57.53 131.77 -19.16
N ALA A 654 -57.44 131.30 -20.41
CA ALA A 654 -57.44 132.17 -21.58
C ALA A 654 -58.79 132.86 -21.77
N GLU A 655 -59.91 132.17 -21.51
CA GLU A 655 -61.25 132.76 -21.48
C GLU A 655 -61.40 133.77 -20.33
N TYR A 656 -60.89 133.46 -19.14
CA TYR A 656 -60.87 134.37 -18.00
C TYR A 656 -59.98 135.59 -18.26
N ALA A 657 -58.81 135.42 -18.87
CA ALA A 657 -57.93 136.52 -19.25
C ALA A 657 -58.57 137.41 -20.34
N LYS A 658 -59.32 136.83 -21.28
CA LYS A 658 -60.15 137.60 -22.21
C LYS A 658 -61.22 138.39 -21.47
N LEU A 659 -61.98 137.76 -20.57
CA LEU A 659 -62.96 138.45 -19.73
C LEU A 659 -62.32 139.53 -18.84
N GLN A 660 -61.11 139.32 -18.34
CA GLN A 660 -60.39 140.28 -17.51
C GLN A 660 -59.90 141.46 -18.36
N ASN A 661 -59.43 141.22 -19.58
CA ASN A 661 -59.10 142.30 -20.51
C ASN A 661 -60.36 143.08 -20.89
N GLU A 662 -61.47 142.41 -21.18
CA GLU A 662 -62.77 143.06 -21.36
C GLU A 662 -63.13 143.86 -20.10
N TYR A 663 -63.10 143.28 -18.90
CA TYR A 663 -63.37 144.00 -17.64
C TYR A 663 -62.44 145.21 -17.42
N ASN A 664 -61.17 145.11 -17.80
CA ASN A 664 -60.21 146.21 -17.72
C ASN A 664 -60.50 147.30 -18.78
N GLU A 665 -60.94 146.93 -19.99
CA GLU A 665 -61.44 147.89 -20.98
C GLU A 665 -62.70 148.59 -20.49
N TRP A 666 -63.58 147.89 -19.77
CA TRP A 666 -64.75 148.49 -19.13
C TRP A 666 -64.37 149.42 -17.97
N ILE A 667 -63.33 149.10 -17.17
CA ILE A 667 -62.79 150.02 -16.15
C ILE A 667 -62.16 151.27 -16.81
N GLN A 668 -61.42 151.12 -17.91
CA GLN A 668 -60.86 152.27 -18.64
C GLN A 668 -61.95 153.16 -19.26
N LEU A 669 -63.10 152.59 -19.64
CA LEU A 669 -64.27 153.36 -20.08
C LEU A 669 -64.96 154.10 -18.92
N ILE A 670 -64.92 153.56 -17.69
CA ILE A 670 -65.47 154.24 -16.51
C ILE A 670 -64.54 155.36 -16.00
N GLU A 671 -63.22 155.25 -16.19
CA GLU A 671 -62.26 156.32 -15.85
C GLU A 671 -62.20 157.46 -16.88
N GLN A 672 -62.75 157.29 -18.09
CA GLN A 672 -62.82 158.35 -19.12
C GLN A 672 -64.05 159.28 -19.03
N ASP A 673 -65.02 158.99 -18.16
CA ASP A 673 -66.22 159.82 -17.94
C ASP A 673 -66.21 160.58 -16.58
N SER A 674 -65.03 160.90 -16.03
CA SER A 674 -64.83 161.81 -14.88
C SER A 674 -64.02 163.06 -15.23
#